data_AF-A0A4U0NZC0-F1
#
_entry.id   AF-A0A4U0NZC0-F1
#
_cell.length_a   1.000
_cell.length_b   1.000
_cell.length_c   1.000
_cell.angle_alpha   90.00
_cell.angle_beta   90.00
_cell.angle_gamma   90.00
#
_symmetry.space_group_name_H-M   'P 1'
#
loop_
_entity.id
_entity.type
_entity.pdbx_description
1 polymer ?
#
loop_
_entity_poly.entity_id
_entity_poly.type
_entity_poly.pdbx_seq_one_letter_code
_entity_poly.pdbx_strand_id
1 'polypeptide(L)'
;MTERDQMAGSAPEGEMFSLLSAWWRDWRRGDSQAHFVDPSGFGGAAVLKQLHHQIEGSILVDAAGRTAEEVQGEVLHRLGVDLSPGNRRQWRRGLERLGGNRLVLITNAHRAGRTRGSSEPDRVLSTTIGRLSGGKVCVLAHLTPEKLPHLSKVVFHLQSRDAAQPDWPDPVRALALAQPRLVPLRVWAELTTALGGEPVTEAVLHGVLEEFSTHLMSGELGVSFVEESLAEQLRRHTADDEIGRVDRHMANWLRRISREFRHREGWAASGPEGQYAAAGLSMHAAQADFAEWVSAEDGESGGLFESLLQDGGVMANIPQTTLMDAACRAFTGDVPGNTPVGTAVHLWSYGIVPPSQSEWAAWLHLFATARGDRALAAAVADSGVHLPWKAKWAHWRPPGGYHWRYLEPGPIDGLVELRWQGRPAVAGLYSWSSRADIWDAATGEHLAGPWNEEIPEEHHGDVSWPPGEEDRPGPESVGDFEDAMSEEEEEAVHDLLLASPPLSLGNQVIFGGSGGVFAIEPAEGETYSGLNFPDFEPFSGSYAFTTAITPADSPPPSPSDLAELYGADRIRSFPPHRLPEGLTDDPTRRTLIDFGLPEMSNEDGLGIYPYGDHRMGIFDEVPWPSEIASVEETGPFFQIGFWMGGKLTIDGPTGHILRIPSEPGEEHLAGLPAAHSLEDFLTMVALWVTGHLTKGLIEGDDEANLLPDHVLAAHKRLDRVGAEAPAWAYGFYSH
;
A
#
# COMPACT_ATOMS: atom_id res chain seq x y z
N MET A 1 -21.08 -22.23 -22.26
CA MET A 1 -19.93 -22.59 -21.41
C MET A 1 -20.04 -24.08 -21.11
N THR A 2 -19.26 -24.91 -21.80
CA THR A 2 -19.24 -26.37 -21.60
C THR A 2 -18.42 -26.69 -20.35
N GLU A 3 -19.00 -27.47 -19.43
CA GLU A 3 -18.29 -28.15 -18.34
C GLU A 3 -17.05 -28.85 -18.89
N ARG A 4 -15.86 -28.35 -18.56
CA ARG A 4 -14.61 -29.08 -18.72
C ARG A 4 -14.44 -29.92 -17.47
N ASP A 5 -14.47 -31.25 -17.63
CA ASP A 5 -14.12 -32.21 -16.58
C ASP A 5 -12.79 -31.83 -15.90
N GLN A 6 -12.78 -31.76 -14.57
CA GLN A 6 -11.55 -31.62 -13.79
C GLN A 6 -10.65 -32.85 -14.05
N MET A 7 -9.42 -32.64 -14.52
CA MET A 7 -8.43 -33.71 -14.58
C MET A 7 -7.84 -33.89 -13.18
N ALA A 8 -8.31 -34.92 -12.48
CA ALA A 8 -7.84 -35.30 -11.14
C ALA A 8 -7.16 -36.68 -11.17
N GLY A 9 -5.96 -36.79 -10.59
CA GLY A 9 -5.23 -38.05 -10.46
C GLY A 9 -4.74 -38.27 -9.03
N SER A 10 -5.02 -39.44 -8.44
CA SER A 10 -4.51 -39.84 -7.12
C SER A 10 -3.67 -41.10 -7.26
N ALA A 11 -2.45 -41.09 -6.75
CA ALA A 11 -1.54 -42.22 -6.85
C ALA A 11 -0.47 -42.22 -5.74
N PRO A 12 0.11 -43.39 -5.42
CA PRO A 12 1.30 -43.46 -4.58
C PRO A 12 2.53 -42.83 -5.27
N GLU A 13 3.55 -42.48 -4.49
CA GLU A 13 4.76 -41.78 -4.95
C GLU A 13 5.41 -42.41 -6.19
N GLY A 14 5.54 -43.74 -6.21
CA GLY A 14 6.16 -44.49 -7.32
C GLY A 14 5.38 -44.44 -8.64
N GLU A 15 4.09 -44.11 -8.62
CA GLU A 15 3.23 -44.02 -9.81
C GLU A 15 2.95 -42.56 -10.22
N MET A 16 3.09 -41.62 -9.28
CA MET A 16 2.79 -40.20 -9.49
C MET A 16 3.67 -39.57 -10.58
N PHE A 17 4.94 -39.95 -10.62
CA PHE A 17 5.87 -39.49 -11.66
C PHE A 17 5.35 -39.79 -13.08
N SER A 18 4.82 -40.99 -13.30
CA SER A 18 4.32 -41.43 -14.61
C SER A 18 3.09 -40.63 -15.04
N LEU A 19 2.21 -40.31 -14.10
CA LEU A 19 1.02 -39.49 -14.33
C LEU A 19 1.38 -38.05 -14.72
N LEU A 20 2.25 -37.41 -13.95
CA LEU A 20 2.71 -36.05 -14.23
C LEU A 20 3.45 -35.97 -15.57
N SER A 21 4.27 -36.98 -15.89
CA SER A 21 4.98 -37.05 -17.17
C SER A 21 4.05 -37.25 -18.35
N ALA A 22 3.00 -38.05 -18.20
CA ALA A 22 1.98 -38.23 -19.24
C ALA A 22 1.20 -36.93 -19.47
N TRP A 23 0.77 -36.27 -18.40
CA TRP A 23 0.10 -34.98 -18.46
C TRP A 23 0.93 -33.91 -19.19
N TRP A 24 2.23 -33.80 -18.88
CA TRP A 24 3.10 -32.85 -19.58
C TRP A 24 3.25 -33.15 -21.07
N ARG A 25 3.36 -34.45 -21.46
CA ARG A 25 3.44 -34.84 -22.88
C ARG A 25 2.18 -34.50 -23.66
N ASP A 26 1.02 -34.61 -23.01
CA ASP A 26 -0.29 -34.33 -23.61
C ASP A 26 -0.71 -32.86 -23.46
N TRP A 27 0.13 -32.02 -22.83
CA TRP A 27 -0.18 -30.63 -22.53
C TRP A 27 -0.51 -29.83 -23.79
N ARG A 28 -1.69 -29.21 -23.79
CA ARG A 28 -2.14 -28.24 -24.80
C ARG A 28 -2.28 -26.87 -24.14
N ARG A 29 -2.15 -25.79 -24.93
CA ARG A 29 -2.15 -24.37 -24.49
C ARG A 29 -3.35 -23.91 -23.61
N GLY A 30 -4.31 -24.79 -23.28
CA GLY A 30 -5.50 -24.49 -22.47
C GLY A 30 -5.39 -24.77 -20.96
N ASP A 31 -4.37 -25.52 -20.50
CA ASP A 31 -4.20 -25.91 -19.08
C ASP A 31 -2.87 -25.40 -18.52
N SER A 32 -2.70 -24.07 -18.44
CA SER A 32 -1.40 -23.44 -18.13
C SER A 32 -0.86 -23.70 -16.73
N GLN A 33 -1.66 -24.22 -15.79
CA GLN A 33 -1.26 -24.47 -14.41
C GLN A 33 -1.81 -25.80 -13.88
N ALA A 34 -1.05 -26.45 -13.01
CA ALA A 34 -1.45 -27.64 -12.28
C ALA A 34 -0.95 -27.60 -10.83
N HIS A 35 -1.68 -28.26 -9.94
CA HIS A 35 -1.38 -28.33 -8.52
C HIS A 35 -1.06 -29.76 -8.10
N PHE A 36 0.00 -29.94 -7.34
CA PHE A 36 0.41 -31.21 -6.77
C PHE A 36 0.26 -31.16 -5.25
N VAL A 37 -0.73 -31.89 -4.74
CA VAL A 37 -1.16 -31.89 -3.35
C VAL A 37 -0.50 -33.05 -2.62
N ASP A 38 0.30 -32.73 -1.61
CA ASP A 38 0.89 -33.71 -0.70
C ASP A 38 0.39 -33.46 0.74
N PRO A 39 -0.48 -34.33 1.28
CA PRO A 39 -0.95 -34.23 2.67
C PRO A 39 0.17 -34.30 3.71
N SER A 40 1.29 -34.96 3.39
CA SER A 40 2.45 -35.08 4.29
C SER A 40 3.38 -33.88 4.23
N GLY A 41 3.29 -33.06 3.18
CA GLY A 41 4.17 -31.90 2.94
C GLY A 41 5.65 -32.25 2.74
N PHE A 42 6.00 -33.51 2.43
CA PHE A 42 7.38 -33.99 2.33
C PHE A 42 7.66 -34.68 0.99
N GLY A 43 6.92 -35.74 0.68
CA GLY A 43 7.15 -36.57 -0.51
C GLY A 43 7.01 -35.78 -1.82
N GLY A 44 6.21 -34.72 -1.83
CA GLY A 44 5.95 -33.95 -3.03
C GLY A 44 7.20 -33.26 -3.62
N ALA A 45 8.11 -32.78 -2.79
CA ALA A 45 9.33 -32.11 -3.25
C ALA A 45 10.30 -33.10 -3.93
N ALA A 46 10.40 -34.33 -3.42
CA ALA A 46 11.23 -35.38 -4.01
C ALA A 46 10.71 -35.80 -5.39
N VAL A 47 9.39 -35.95 -5.54
CA VAL A 47 8.75 -36.27 -6.83
C VAL A 47 9.01 -35.18 -7.87
N LEU A 48 8.87 -33.89 -7.52
CA LEU A 48 9.15 -32.80 -8.45
C LEU A 48 10.64 -32.70 -8.81
N LYS A 49 11.55 -32.97 -7.87
CA LYS A 49 12.98 -33.10 -8.16
C LYS A 49 13.23 -34.22 -9.17
N GLN A 50 12.63 -35.39 -8.98
CA GLN A 50 12.75 -36.51 -9.93
C GLN A 50 12.20 -36.13 -11.31
N LEU A 51 11.06 -35.42 -11.36
CA LEU A 51 10.46 -34.93 -12.59
C LEU A 51 11.40 -33.97 -13.34
N HIS A 52 12.01 -33.02 -12.62
CA HIS A 52 12.98 -32.08 -13.17
C HIS A 52 14.16 -32.78 -13.85
N HIS A 53 14.72 -33.82 -13.22
CA HIS A 53 15.87 -34.56 -13.76
C HIS A 53 15.55 -35.31 -15.07
N GLN A 54 14.28 -35.66 -15.31
CA GLN A 54 13.88 -36.44 -16.49
C GLN A 54 13.30 -35.60 -17.63
N ILE A 55 12.77 -34.41 -17.32
CA ILE A 55 12.22 -33.50 -18.33
C ILE A 55 13.27 -32.44 -18.67
N GLU A 56 13.93 -32.62 -19.81
CA GLU A 56 14.91 -31.67 -20.35
C GLU A 56 14.28 -30.28 -20.55
N GLY A 57 15.00 -29.24 -20.11
CA GLY A 57 14.55 -27.85 -20.21
C GLY A 57 13.44 -27.45 -19.24
N SER A 58 13.06 -28.33 -18.29
CA SER A 58 12.25 -27.93 -17.14
C SER A 58 13.06 -27.06 -16.16
N ILE A 59 12.37 -26.25 -15.36
CA ILE A 59 12.95 -25.39 -14.33
C ILE A 59 12.38 -25.82 -12.99
N LEU A 60 13.23 -25.93 -11.97
CA LEU A 60 12.84 -26.22 -10.60
C LEU A 60 13.20 -25.03 -9.70
N VAL A 61 12.23 -24.51 -8.95
CA VAL A 61 12.42 -23.46 -7.95
C VAL A 61 11.81 -23.90 -6.63
N ASP A 62 12.56 -23.76 -5.55
CA ASP A 62 12.06 -24.00 -4.19
C ASP A 62 11.54 -22.71 -3.59
N ALA A 63 10.27 -22.70 -3.20
CA ALA A 63 9.62 -21.54 -2.61
C ALA A 63 9.85 -21.45 -1.09
N ALA A 64 10.33 -22.51 -0.44
CA ALA A 64 10.53 -22.51 1.01
C ALA A 64 11.42 -21.33 1.46
N GLY A 65 10.90 -20.50 2.36
CA GLY A 65 11.65 -19.34 2.87
C GLY A 65 11.72 -18.14 1.91
N ARG A 66 11.09 -18.19 0.74
CA ARG A 66 11.15 -17.13 -0.29
C ARG A 66 9.82 -16.41 -0.46
N THR A 67 9.86 -15.11 -0.69
CA THR A 67 8.71 -14.30 -1.07
C THR A 67 8.23 -14.64 -2.48
N ALA A 68 6.98 -14.30 -2.81
CA ALA A 68 6.42 -14.41 -4.15
C ALA A 68 7.28 -13.68 -5.20
N GLU A 69 7.81 -12.51 -4.86
CA GLU A 69 8.71 -11.73 -5.73
C GLU A 69 10.02 -12.47 -6.02
N GLU A 70 10.67 -13.02 -4.99
CA GLU A 70 11.90 -13.81 -5.13
C GLU A 70 11.66 -15.09 -5.96
N VAL A 71 10.52 -15.76 -5.77
CA VAL A 71 10.14 -16.94 -6.57
C VAL A 71 9.94 -16.55 -8.03
N GLN A 72 9.18 -15.48 -8.31
CA GLN A 72 8.92 -15.04 -9.68
C GLN A 72 10.19 -14.57 -10.39
N GLY A 73 11.01 -13.76 -9.71
CA GLY A 73 12.30 -13.29 -10.23
C GLY A 73 13.23 -14.44 -10.59
N GLU A 74 13.35 -15.46 -9.72
CA GLU A 74 14.16 -16.65 -9.97
C GLU A 74 13.66 -17.44 -11.19
N VAL A 75 12.34 -17.62 -11.32
CA VAL A 75 11.75 -18.31 -12.48
C VAL A 75 12.06 -17.55 -13.76
N LEU A 76 11.85 -16.24 -13.79
CA LEU A 76 12.11 -15.40 -14.97
C LEU A 76 13.59 -15.42 -15.36
N HIS A 77 14.48 -15.31 -14.38
CA HIS A 77 15.92 -15.40 -14.60
C HIS A 77 16.32 -16.75 -15.21
N ARG A 78 15.83 -17.88 -14.66
CA ARG A 78 16.10 -19.23 -15.19
C ARG A 78 15.48 -19.49 -16.57
N LEU A 79 14.40 -18.80 -16.91
CA LEU A 79 13.80 -18.83 -18.25
C LEU A 79 14.62 -18.02 -19.28
N GLY A 80 15.63 -17.28 -18.84
CA GLY A 80 16.47 -16.43 -19.70
C GLY A 80 15.75 -15.15 -20.13
N VAL A 81 14.77 -14.68 -19.36
CA VAL A 81 14.13 -13.38 -19.59
C VAL A 81 15.13 -12.29 -19.18
N ASP A 82 15.32 -11.30 -20.04
CA ASP A 82 16.15 -10.14 -19.72
C ASP A 82 15.44 -9.25 -18.70
N LEU A 83 16.07 -9.10 -17.53
CA LEU A 83 15.60 -8.31 -16.40
C LEU A 83 16.50 -7.10 -16.15
N SER A 84 17.33 -6.71 -17.12
CA SER A 84 18.11 -5.48 -17.03
C SER A 84 17.21 -4.26 -16.79
N PRO A 85 17.75 -3.16 -16.24
CA PRO A 85 17.05 -1.87 -16.21
C PRO A 85 16.44 -1.55 -17.59
N GLY A 86 15.21 -1.01 -17.61
CA GLY A 86 14.40 -0.73 -18.81
C GLY A 86 13.66 -1.94 -19.41
N ASN A 87 14.22 -3.15 -19.37
CA ASN A 87 13.59 -4.36 -19.93
C ASN A 87 12.66 -5.08 -18.97
N ARG A 88 12.79 -4.78 -17.66
CA ARG A 88 11.99 -5.38 -16.59
C ARG A 88 10.47 -5.29 -16.83
N ARG A 89 9.93 -4.15 -17.31
CA ARG A 89 8.49 -4.00 -17.66
C ARG A 89 8.02 -4.95 -18.76
N GLN A 90 8.93 -5.44 -19.60
CA GLN A 90 8.61 -6.26 -20.76
C GLN A 90 8.75 -7.76 -20.50
N TRP A 91 8.89 -8.19 -19.24
CA TRP A 91 9.10 -9.60 -18.90
C TRP A 91 8.04 -10.54 -19.51
N ARG A 92 6.77 -10.10 -19.59
CA ARG A 92 5.68 -10.86 -20.25
C ARG A 92 5.97 -11.09 -21.74
N ARG A 93 6.43 -10.06 -22.46
CA ARG A 93 6.88 -10.19 -23.86
C ARG A 93 8.09 -11.11 -23.97
N GLY A 94 8.97 -11.11 -22.96
CA GLY A 94 10.07 -12.07 -22.83
C GLY A 94 9.59 -13.52 -22.84
N LEU A 95 8.54 -13.83 -22.07
CA LEU A 95 7.93 -15.17 -22.05
C LEU A 95 7.31 -15.57 -23.40
N GLU A 96 6.69 -14.64 -24.11
CA GLU A 96 6.14 -14.89 -25.45
C GLU A 96 7.22 -15.23 -26.49
N ARG A 97 8.42 -14.67 -26.33
CA ARG A 97 9.58 -14.88 -27.22
C ARG A 97 10.33 -16.19 -26.98
N LEU A 98 9.97 -16.97 -25.96
CA LEU A 98 10.63 -18.26 -25.68
C LEU A 98 10.62 -19.19 -26.91
N GLY A 99 11.72 -19.88 -27.18
CA GLY A 99 11.88 -20.73 -28.36
C GLY A 99 11.01 -22.01 -28.36
N GLY A 100 10.35 -22.32 -27.26
CA GLY A 100 9.48 -23.49 -27.12
C GLY A 100 8.75 -23.49 -25.78
N ASN A 101 7.93 -24.51 -25.56
CA ASN A 101 7.22 -24.67 -24.28
C ASN A 101 8.22 -24.92 -23.14
N ARG A 102 7.87 -24.47 -21.93
CA ARG A 102 8.67 -24.62 -20.72
C ARG A 102 7.80 -25.11 -19.57
N LEU A 103 8.32 -26.07 -18.81
CA LEU A 103 7.71 -26.56 -17.58
C LEU A 103 8.44 -25.97 -16.38
N VAL A 104 7.72 -25.23 -15.55
CA VAL A 104 8.21 -24.67 -14.28
C VAL A 104 7.63 -25.49 -13.14
N LEU A 105 8.51 -25.98 -12.27
CA LEU A 105 8.20 -26.80 -11.10
C LEU A 105 8.50 -25.96 -9.86
N ILE A 106 7.47 -25.68 -9.06
CA ILE A 106 7.61 -24.93 -7.80
C ILE A 106 7.45 -25.91 -6.64
N THR A 107 8.51 -26.15 -5.87
CA THR A 107 8.43 -26.98 -4.66
C THR A 107 8.09 -26.14 -3.44
N ASN A 108 7.37 -26.74 -2.49
CA ASN A 108 7.10 -26.16 -1.17
C ASN A 108 6.41 -24.79 -1.25
N ALA A 109 5.49 -24.60 -2.20
CA ALA A 109 4.75 -23.34 -2.35
C ALA A 109 3.99 -22.97 -1.06
N HIS A 110 3.52 -23.97 -0.32
CA HIS A 110 2.90 -23.82 1.00
C HIS A 110 3.84 -23.30 2.10
N ARG A 111 5.16 -23.31 1.88
CA ARG A 111 6.21 -22.82 2.80
C ARG A 111 6.87 -21.53 2.33
N ALA A 112 6.30 -20.86 1.35
CA ALA A 112 6.76 -19.55 0.94
C ALA A 112 6.74 -18.57 2.13
N GLY A 113 7.63 -17.59 2.06
CA GLY A 113 7.82 -16.55 3.07
C GLY A 113 8.81 -16.91 4.16
N ARG A 114 9.34 -15.87 4.82
CA ARG A 114 10.43 -15.97 5.80
C ARG A 114 9.99 -16.60 7.13
N THR A 115 8.69 -16.55 7.42
CA THR A 115 8.11 -17.06 8.67
C THR A 115 7.15 -18.24 8.40
N ARG A 116 6.84 -19.01 9.45
CA ARG A 116 5.83 -20.08 9.41
C ARG A 116 4.41 -19.54 9.28
N GLY A 117 4.16 -18.35 9.81
CA GLY A 117 2.87 -17.66 9.74
C GLY A 117 2.64 -16.79 8.51
N SER A 118 3.53 -16.86 7.51
CA SER A 118 3.54 -16.00 6.32
C SER A 118 2.30 -16.13 5.45
N SER A 119 1.92 -15.02 4.82
CA SER A 119 0.87 -14.93 3.79
C SER A 119 1.44 -15.11 2.36
N GLU A 120 2.75 -15.18 2.20
CA GLU A 120 3.42 -15.41 0.91
C GLU A 120 2.98 -16.69 0.17
N PRO A 121 2.63 -17.82 0.83
CA PRO A 121 2.07 -18.97 0.13
C PRO A 121 0.84 -18.63 -0.69
N ASP A 122 -0.05 -17.79 -0.15
CA ASP A 122 -1.28 -17.39 -0.83
C ASP A 122 -0.96 -16.45 -2.00
N ARG A 123 0.06 -15.58 -1.88
CA ARG A 123 0.54 -14.73 -2.99
C ARG A 123 1.20 -15.52 -4.12
N VAL A 124 2.00 -16.54 -3.78
CA VAL A 124 2.59 -17.45 -4.79
C VAL A 124 1.47 -18.14 -5.57
N LEU A 125 0.47 -18.68 -4.87
CA LEU A 125 -0.58 -19.48 -5.49
C LEU A 125 -1.62 -18.66 -6.26
N SER A 126 -2.06 -17.53 -5.71
CA SER A 126 -3.09 -16.67 -6.31
C SER A 126 -2.55 -15.80 -7.44
N THR A 127 -1.30 -15.33 -7.31
CA THR A 127 -0.78 -14.27 -8.16
C THR A 127 0.42 -14.73 -8.99
N THR A 128 1.46 -15.28 -8.36
CA THR A 128 2.71 -15.64 -9.07
C THR A 128 2.48 -16.73 -10.11
N ILE A 129 1.82 -17.82 -9.74
CA ILE A 129 1.51 -18.92 -10.67
C ILE A 129 0.64 -18.42 -11.83
N GLY A 130 -0.42 -17.66 -11.53
CA GLY A 130 -1.30 -17.09 -12.54
C GLY A 130 -0.56 -16.19 -13.54
N ARG A 131 0.30 -15.29 -13.03
CA ARG A 131 1.10 -14.35 -13.84
C ARG A 131 2.17 -15.04 -14.68
N LEU A 132 2.82 -16.07 -14.16
CA LEU A 132 3.84 -16.85 -14.89
C LEU A 132 3.22 -17.80 -15.91
N SER A 133 2.06 -18.35 -15.60
CA SER A 133 1.42 -19.36 -16.44
C SER A 133 0.73 -18.72 -17.65
N GLY A 134 0.95 -19.28 -18.85
CA GLY A 134 0.35 -18.77 -20.08
C GLY A 134 1.24 -18.91 -21.29
N GLY A 135 0.62 -18.94 -22.47
CA GLY A 135 1.33 -19.03 -23.75
C GLY A 135 2.20 -20.28 -23.88
N LYS A 136 3.49 -20.14 -23.57
CA LYS A 136 4.52 -21.19 -23.66
C LYS A 136 4.97 -21.72 -22.30
N VAL A 137 4.51 -21.15 -21.20
CA VAL A 137 4.93 -21.56 -19.85
C VAL A 137 3.79 -22.31 -19.16
N CYS A 138 4.13 -23.50 -18.64
CA CYS A 138 3.27 -24.29 -17.78
C CYS A 138 3.89 -24.37 -16.38
N VAL A 139 3.06 -24.19 -15.34
CA VAL A 139 3.52 -24.19 -13.95
C VAL A 139 2.89 -25.35 -13.18
N LEU A 140 3.69 -26.15 -12.49
CA LEU A 140 3.27 -27.20 -11.56
C LEU A 140 3.77 -26.87 -10.15
N ALA A 141 2.85 -26.67 -9.20
CA ALA A 141 3.21 -26.26 -7.84
C ALA A 141 2.85 -27.31 -6.78
N HIS A 142 3.82 -27.64 -5.91
CA HIS A 142 3.67 -28.53 -4.76
C HIS A 142 3.14 -27.78 -3.52
N LEU A 143 2.00 -28.22 -2.99
CA LEU A 143 1.29 -27.61 -1.86
C LEU A 143 0.61 -28.66 -0.97
N THR A 144 0.12 -28.24 0.21
CA THR A 144 -0.68 -29.07 1.10
C THR A 144 -2.19 -28.89 0.82
N PRO A 145 -3.06 -29.84 1.21
CA PRO A 145 -4.49 -29.75 0.92
C PRO A 145 -5.17 -28.45 1.35
N GLU A 146 -4.75 -27.88 2.49
CA GLU A 146 -5.31 -26.65 3.05
C GLU A 146 -5.00 -25.40 2.21
N LYS A 147 -3.98 -25.47 1.36
CA LYS A 147 -3.55 -24.39 0.47
C LYS A 147 -4.00 -24.59 -0.98
N LEU A 148 -4.87 -25.57 -1.27
CA LEU A 148 -5.35 -25.79 -2.64
C LEU A 148 -6.34 -24.68 -3.05
N PRO A 149 -6.11 -23.95 -4.16
CA PRO A 149 -7.05 -22.94 -4.62
C PRO A 149 -8.40 -23.54 -5.04
N HIS A 150 -9.52 -22.91 -4.65
CA HIS A 150 -10.87 -23.41 -4.90
C HIS A 150 -11.22 -23.66 -6.37
N LEU A 151 -10.63 -22.89 -7.30
CA LEU A 151 -10.92 -22.95 -8.74
C LEU A 151 -9.87 -23.73 -9.54
N SER A 152 -9.16 -24.64 -8.89
CA SER A 152 -8.13 -25.48 -9.53
C SER A 152 -8.73 -26.46 -10.54
N LYS A 153 -8.19 -26.49 -11.77
CA LYS A 153 -8.69 -27.35 -12.86
C LYS A 153 -7.93 -28.67 -13.01
N VAL A 154 -6.63 -28.66 -12.68
CA VAL A 154 -5.75 -29.82 -12.77
C VAL A 154 -5.09 -30.04 -11.41
N VAL A 155 -5.41 -31.15 -10.77
CA VAL A 155 -4.93 -31.46 -9.41
C VAL A 155 -4.46 -32.91 -9.31
N PHE A 156 -3.27 -33.09 -8.78
CA PHE A 156 -2.67 -34.41 -8.51
C PHE A 156 -2.54 -34.60 -7.00
N HIS A 157 -2.99 -35.73 -6.47
CA HIS A 157 -2.95 -36.04 -5.05
C HIS A 157 -1.98 -37.17 -4.73
N LEU A 158 -0.98 -36.89 -3.90
CA LEU A 158 -0.13 -37.91 -3.30
C LEU A 158 -0.86 -38.61 -2.17
N GLN A 159 -0.86 -39.94 -2.16
CA GLN A 159 -1.47 -40.72 -1.07
C GLN A 159 -0.63 -40.62 0.21
N SER A 160 -1.28 -40.25 1.32
CA SER A 160 -0.63 -40.14 2.63
C SER A 160 -0.24 -41.50 3.21
N ARG A 161 0.81 -41.52 4.02
CA ARG A 161 1.10 -42.63 4.95
C ARG A 161 0.78 -42.17 6.36
N ASP A 162 -0.15 -42.85 7.02
CA ASP A 162 -0.42 -42.62 8.43
C ASP A 162 0.79 -43.05 9.26
N ALA A 163 1.39 -42.10 9.97
CA ALA A 163 2.41 -42.35 10.97
C ALA A 163 1.82 -42.13 12.36
N ALA A 164 2.06 -43.08 13.27
CA ALA A 164 1.71 -42.91 14.68
C ALA A 164 2.53 -41.75 15.26
N GLN A 165 1.86 -40.86 16.01
CA GLN A 165 2.47 -39.66 16.54
C GLN A 165 3.06 -39.93 17.92
N PRO A 166 4.37 -39.72 18.13
CA PRO A 166 4.95 -39.78 19.46
C PRO A 166 4.58 -38.52 20.26
N ASP A 167 4.57 -38.63 21.60
CA ASP A 167 4.51 -37.48 22.49
C ASP A 167 5.84 -36.71 22.40
N TRP A 168 5.78 -35.43 22.02
CA TRP A 168 6.95 -34.58 21.87
C TRP A 168 7.15 -33.70 23.10
N PRO A 169 8.38 -33.51 23.59
CA PRO A 169 8.62 -32.67 24.76
C PRO A 169 8.38 -31.19 24.43
N ASP A 170 8.01 -30.40 25.45
CA ASP A 170 7.66 -28.99 25.28
C ASP A 170 8.71 -28.14 24.56
N PRO A 171 10.05 -28.32 24.75
CA PRO A 171 11.04 -27.62 23.94
C PRO A 171 10.87 -27.85 22.43
N VAL A 172 10.59 -29.08 21.99
CA VAL A 172 10.40 -29.38 20.56
C VAL A 172 9.10 -28.77 20.04
N ARG A 173 8.02 -28.86 20.85
CA ARG A 173 6.74 -28.20 20.54
C ARG A 173 6.89 -26.68 20.42
N ALA A 174 7.60 -26.06 21.37
CA ALA A 174 7.85 -24.62 21.39
C ALA A 174 8.68 -24.14 20.19
N LEU A 175 9.64 -24.95 19.72
CA LEU A 175 10.41 -24.63 18.51
C LEU A 175 9.50 -24.53 17.26
N ALA A 176 8.48 -25.38 17.18
CA ALA A 176 7.49 -25.35 16.09
C ALA A 176 6.59 -24.10 16.13
N LEU A 177 6.50 -23.44 17.30
CA LEU A 177 5.75 -22.21 17.47
C LEU A 177 6.53 -20.95 17.06
N ALA A 178 7.85 -21.05 16.85
CA ALA A 178 8.66 -19.95 16.35
C ALA A 178 8.21 -19.46 14.97
N GLN A 179 8.24 -18.14 14.75
CA GLN A 179 7.89 -17.56 13.46
C GLN A 179 9.00 -17.76 12.41
N PRO A 180 10.24 -17.26 12.60
CA PRO A 180 11.39 -17.71 11.82
C PRO A 180 11.68 -19.21 12.02
N ARG A 181 12.14 -19.87 10.95
CA ARG A 181 12.46 -21.31 10.96
C ARG A 181 13.77 -21.64 11.66
N LEU A 182 14.68 -20.66 11.70
CA LEU A 182 15.97 -20.72 12.37
C LEU A 182 15.90 -19.92 13.66
N VAL A 183 16.17 -20.57 14.79
CA VAL A 183 15.85 -20.04 16.12
C VAL A 183 17.11 -20.02 17.00
N PRO A 184 17.62 -18.86 17.42
CA PRO A 184 18.74 -18.80 18.37
C PRO A 184 18.41 -19.50 19.69
N LEU A 185 19.41 -20.08 20.36
CA LEU A 185 19.20 -20.86 21.61
C LEU A 185 18.47 -20.06 22.70
N ARG A 186 18.84 -18.79 22.90
CA ARG A 186 18.18 -17.91 23.86
C ARG A 186 16.71 -17.65 23.51
N VAL A 187 16.40 -17.51 22.24
CA VAL A 187 15.03 -17.36 21.75
C VAL A 187 14.24 -18.65 21.94
N TRP A 188 14.88 -19.81 21.69
CA TRP A 188 14.26 -21.11 21.91
C TRP A 188 13.96 -21.37 23.40
N ALA A 189 14.84 -20.95 24.30
CA ALA A 189 14.60 -20.97 25.74
C ALA A 189 13.37 -20.13 26.12
N GLU A 190 13.25 -18.93 25.54
CA GLU A 190 12.10 -18.06 25.79
C GLU A 190 10.80 -18.65 25.22
N LEU A 191 10.81 -19.21 24.00
CA LEU A 191 9.66 -19.91 23.42
C LEU A 191 9.19 -21.07 24.31
N THR A 192 10.15 -21.83 24.85
CA THR A 192 9.85 -22.97 25.74
C THR A 192 9.24 -22.48 27.05
N THR A 193 9.76 -21.38 27.59
CA THR A 193 9.22 -20.72 28.78
C THR A 193 7.80 -20.20 28.52
N ALA A 194 7.55 -19.64 27.34
CA ALA A 194 6.23 -19.14 26.94
C ALA A 194 5.18 -20.26 26.82
N LEU A 195 5.60 -21.44 26.34
CA LEU A 195 4.71 -22.60 26.21
C LEU A 195 4.47 -23.30 27.54
N GLY A 196 5.54 -23.63 28.27
CA GLY A 196 5.50 -24.47 29.48
C GLY A 196 5.38 -23.71 30.81
N GLY A 197 5.55 -22.38 30.81
CA GLY A 197 5.42 -21.50 31.99
C GLY A 197 6.65 -21.48 32.92
N GLU A 198 7.57 -22.42 32.79
CA GLU A 198 8.78 -22.52 33.62
C GLU A 198 10.04 -22.08 32.83
N PRO A 199 10.96 -21.29 33.43
CA PRO A 199 12.19 -20.89 32.78
C PRO A 199 13.07 -22.08 32.37
N VAL A 200 13.52 -22.11 31.12
CA VAL A 200 14.40 -23.16 30.58
C VAL A 200 15.80 -22.62 30.34
N THR A 201 16.82 -23.42 30.68
CA THR A 201 18.24 -23.06 30.47
C THR A 201 18.78 -23.64 29.17
N GLU A 202 19.79 -22.99 28.59
CA GLU A 202 20.45 -23.48 27.35
C GLU A 202 21.04 -24.89 27.52
N ALA A 203 21.51 -25.26 28.72
CA ALA A 203 22.02 -26.60 29.00
C ALA A 203 20.95 -27.69 28.84
N VAL A 204 19.70 -27.39 29.20
CA VAL A 204 18.56 -28.30 28.98
C VAL A 204 18.28 -28.45 27.49
N LEU A 205 18.31 -27.34 26.74
CA LEU A 205 18.09 -27.34 25.29
C LEU A 205 19.19 -28.10 24.52
N HIS A 206 20.44 -28.04 24.98
CA HIS A 206 21.51 -28.86 24.41
C HIS A 206 21.25 -30.36 24.61
N GLY A 207 20.73 -30.78 25.78
CA GLY A 207 20.31 -32.17 25.99
C GLY A 207 19.22 -32.61 25.01
N VAL A 208 18.24 -31.74 24.74
CA VAL A 208 17.18 -32.00 23.75
C VAL A 208 17.76 -32.10 22.34
N LEU A 209 18.73 -31.26 21.97
CA LEU A 209 19.40 -31.33 20.66
C LEU A 209 20.14 -32.65 20.45
N GLU A 210 20.82 -33.15 21.47
CA GLU A 210 21.53 -34.42 21.41
C GLU A 210 20.53 -35.59 21.25
N GLU A 211 19.46 -35.59 22.04
CA GLU A 211 18.42 -36.62 22.03
C GLU A 211 17.64 -36.67 20.71
N PHE A 212 17.30 -35.50 20.14
CA PHE A 212 16.48 -35.37 18.93
C PHE A 212 17.28 -34.97 17.68
N SER A 213 18.57 -35.33 17.63
CA SER A 213 19.50 -34.98 16.53
C SER A 213 19.11 -35.50 15.14
N THR A 214 18.19 -36.46 15.05
CA THR A 214 17.62 -36.92 13.77
C THR A 214 16.52 -36.00 13.23
N HIS A 215 15.95 -35.15 14.08
CA HIS A 215 14.82 -34.27 13.77
C HIS A 215 15.18 -32.79 13.85
N LEU A 216 16.18 -32.44 14.65
CA LEU A 216 16.67 -31.09 14.85
C LEU A 216 18.10 -30.95 14.31
N MET A 217 18.38 -29.81 13.71
CA MET A 217 19.72 -29.42 13.31
C MET A 217 20.14 -28.14 14.03
N SER A 218 21.41 -28.08 14.42
CA SER A 218 22.02 -26.91 15.03
C SER A 218 23.07 -26.33 14.08
N GLY A 219 23.10 -25.01 13.97
CA GLY A 219 24.06 -24.24 13.18
C GLY A 219 24.49 -22.98 13.91
N GLU A 220 25.37 -22.19 13.28
CA GLU A 220 25.96 -20.98 13.88
C GLU A 220 24.92 -19.94 14.31
N LEU A 221 23.81 -19.87 13.58
CA LEU A 221 22.73 -18.89 13.80
C LEU A 221 21.58 -19.43 14.65
N GLY A 222 21.61 -20.71 15.03
CA GLY A 222 20.57 -21.31 15.88
C GLY A 222 20.15 -22.71 15.45
N VAL A 223 18.96 -23.10 15.89
CA VAL A 223 18.37 -24.42 15.75
C VAL A 223 17.19 -24.37 14.77
N SER A 224 17.04 -25.41 13.95
CA SER A 224 15.87 -25.61 13.09
C SER A 224 15.47 -27.08 13.03
N PHE A 225 14.29 -27.35 12.47
CA PHE A 225 13.93 -28.72 12.11
C PHE A 225 14.72 -29.16 10.87
N VAL A 226 15.13 -30.43 10.84
CA VAL A 226 15.66 -31.08 9.63
C VAL A 226 14.56 -31.16 8.58
N GLU A 227 13.35 -31.54 9.02
CA GLU A 227 12.16 -31.62 8.17
C GLU A 227 11.07 -30.70 8.72
N GLU A 228 10.76 -29.65 7.96
CA GLU A 228 9.82 -28.61 8.38
C GLU A 228 8.37 -29.11 8.49
N SER A 229 8.04 -30.25 7.86
CA SER A 229 6.74 -30.91 8.01
C SER A 229 6.45 -31.33 9.45
N LEU A 230 7.49 -31.64 10.24
CA LEU A 230 7.33 -31.94 11.66
C LEU A 230 6.86 -30.70 12.42
N ALA A 231 7.43 -29.53 12.15
CA ALA A 231 6.99 -28.27 12.77
C ALA A 231 5.53 -27.96 12.43
N GLU A 232 5.15 -28.11 11.16
CA GLU A 232 3.76 -27.93 10.70
C GLU A 232 2.79 -28.91 11.37
N GLN A 233 3.20 -30.17 11.53
CA GLN A 233 2.39 -31.16 12.24
C GLN A 233 2.24 -30.79 13.71
N LEU A 234 3.30 -30.41 14.41
CA LEU A 234 3.25 -29.99 15.81
C LEU A 234 2.36 -28.75 16.00
N ARG A 235 2.49 -27.76 15.13
CA ARG A 235 1.69 -26.53 15.18
C ARG A 235 0.21 -26.82 14.94
N ARG A 236 -0.15 -27.70 14.00
CA ARG A 236 -1.55 -28.13 13.76
C ARG A 236 -2.20 -28.84 14.95
N HIS A 237 -1.41 -29.48 15.81
CA HIS A 237 -1.91 -30.16 17.01
C HIS A 237 -1.80 -29.30 18.29
N THR A 238 -1.33 -28.07 18.16
CA THR A 238 -1.30 -27.10 19.26
C THR A 238 -2.56 -26.25 19.20
N ALA A 239 -3.19 -25.99 20.35
CA ALA A 239 -4.43 -25.22 20.37
C ALA A 239 -4.17 -23.73 20.03
N ASP A 240 -5.10 -23.09 19.34
CA ASP A 240 -4.94 -21.71 18.85
C ASP A 240 -4.71 -20.70 19.98
N ASP A 241 -5.28 -20.93 21.18
CA ASP A 241 -5.07 -20.10 22.37
C ASP A 241 -3.65 -20.23 22.93
N GLU A 242 -3.05 -21.41 22.87
CA GLU A 242 -1.64 -21.63 23.23
C GLU A 242 -0.72 -20.92 22.23
N ILE A 243 -1.02 -21.02 20.93
CA ILE A 243 -0.26 -20.34 19.87
C ILE A 243 -0.31 -18.83 20.09
N GLY A 244 -1.50 -18.25 20.25
CA GLY A 244 -1.69 -16.82 20.47
C GLY A 244 -1.00 -16.32 21.75
N ARG A 245 -1.00 -17.12 22.84
CA ARG A 245 -0.29 -16.80 24.08
C ARG A 245 1.23 -16.73 23.87
N VAL A 246 1.81 -17.72 23.16
CA VAL A 246 3.25 -17.75 22.86
C VAL A 246 3.62 -16.59 21.94
N ASP A 247 2.85 -16.34 20.89
CA ASP A 247 3.10 -15.25 19.94
C ASP A 247 3.05 -13.87 20.64
N ARG A 248 2.06 -13.62 21.51
CA ARG A 248 1.98 -12.40 22.33
C ARG A 248 3.16 -12.24 23.26
N HIS A 249 3.58 -13.33 23.92
CA HIS A 249 4.73 -13.33 24.82
C HIS A 249 6.02 -12.97 24.07
N MET A 250 6.26 -13.62 22.93
CA MET A 250 7.46 -13.42 22.13
C MET A 250 7.54 -12.00 21.57
N ALA A 251 6.44 -11.45 21.06
CA ALA A 251 6.42 -10.07 20.57
C ALA A 251 6.78 -9.07 21.68
N ASN A 252 6.21 -9.21 22.87
CA ASN A 252 6.53 -8.36 24.02
C ASN A 252 7.98 -8.53 24.49
N TRP A 253 8.47 -9.77 24.56
CA TRP A 253 9.84 -10.06 24.97
C TRP A 253 10.86 -9.48 23.99
N LEU A 254 10.72 -9.74 22.69
CA LEU A 254 11.58 -9.22 21.63
C LEU A 254 11.62 -7.69 21.64
N ARG A 255 10.46 -7.04 21.78
CA ARG A 255 10.37 -5.58 21.90
C ARG A 255 11.15 -5.07 23.11
N ARG A 256 11.03 -5.73 24.26
CA ARG A 256 11.74 -5.37 25.51
C ARG A 256 13.26 -5.50 25.40
N ILE A 257 13.74 -6.55 24.76
CA ILE A 257 15.19 -6.81 24.61
C ILE A 257 15.82 -6.12 23.38
N SER A 258 15.04 -5.42 22.57
CA SER A 258 15.49 -4.76 21.33
C SER A 258 16.70 -3.84 21.45
N ARG A 259 16.94 -3.27 22.64
CA ARG A 259 18.12 -2.44 22.90
C ARG A 259 19.44 -3.23 22.86
N GLU A 260 19.38 -4.55 23.05
CA GLU A 260 20.55 -5.43 23.08
C GLU A 260 21.11 -5.73 21.68
N PHE A 261 20.31 -5.55 20.62
CA PHE A 261 20.69 -5.88 19.24
C PHE A 261 20.54 -4.69 18.27
N ARG A 262 20.96 -3.50 18.72
CA ARG A 262 21.04 -2.32 17.86
C ARG A 262 22.24 -2.41 16.92
N HIS A 263 22.02 -2.13 15.65
CA HIS A 263 23.07 -2.09 14.64
C HIS A 263 22.78 -1.02 13.58
N ARG A 264 23.84 -0.44 13.00
CA ARG A 264 23.73 0.67 12.03
C ARG A 264 23.02 0.28 10.74
N GLU A 265 23.06 -0.99 10.37
CA GLU A 265 22.38 -1.56 9.18
C GLU A 265 21.03 -2.22 9.57
N GLY A 266 20.54 -1.96 10.77
CA GLY A 266 19.33 -2.57 11.33
C GLY A 266 19.53 -3.93 11.98
N TRP A 267 18.49 -4.42 12.65
CA TRP A 267 18.55 -5.60 13.52
C TRP A 267 19.03 -6.88 12.82
N ALA A 268 18.75 -7.07 11.53
CA ALA A 268 19.21 -8.23 10.78
C ALA A 268 20.74 -8.38 10.72
N ALA A 269 21.49 -7.30 10.94
CA ALA A 269 22.94 -7.31 10.99
C ALA A 269 23.51 -7.39 12.43
N SER A 270 22.65 -7.43 13.46
CA SER A 270 23.07 -7.39 14.87
C SER A 270 23.32 -8.76 15.52
N GLY A 271 23.44 -9.83 14.73
CA GLY A 271 23.61 -11.20 15.21
C GLY A 271 22.33 -12.03 15.22
N PRO A 272 22.36 -13.26 15.76
CA PRO A 272 21.26 -14.23 15.65
C PRO A 272 19.92 -13.73 16.21
N GLU A 273 19.91 -13.14 17.40
CA GLU A 273 18.69 -12.59 18.03
C GLU A 273 18.13 -11.40 17.25
N GLY A 274 19.01 -10.53 16.73
CA GLY A 274 18.61 -9.42 15.88
C GLY A 274 18.00 -9.88 14.55
N GLN A 275 18.56 -10.92 13.92
CA GLN A 275 17.98 -11.55 12.73
C GLN A 275 16.61 -12.16 13.00
N TYR A 276 16.47 -12.84 14.14
CA TYR A 276 15.18 -13.38 14.56
C TYR A 276 14.15 -12.27 14.77
N ALA A 277 14.52 -11.19 15.48
CA ALA A 277 13.65 -10.06 15.75
C ALA A 277 13.22 -9.35 14.45
N ALA A 278 14.16 -9.08 13.55
CA ALA A 278 13.91 -8.44 12.26
C ALA A 278 12.93 -9.24 11.40
N ALA A 279 13.06 -10.58 11.39
CA ALA A 279 12.22 -11.47 10.58
C ALA A 279 10.90 -11.87 11.26
N GLY A 280 10.84 -11.86 12.59
CA GLY A 280 9.81 -12.54 13.37
C GLY A 280 8.93 -11.66 14.24
N LEU A 281 9.40 -10.49 14.69
CA LEU A 281 8.68 -9.66 15.67
C LEU A 281 7.29 -9.25 15.15
N SER A 282 7.22 -8.72 13.92
CA SER A 282 5.97 -8.28 13.30
C SER A 282 4.99 -9.43 13.14
N MET A 283 5.47 -10.62 12.73
CA MET A 283 4.63 -11.80 12.55
C MET A 283 4.13 -12.36 13.89
N HIS A 284 4.94 -12.37 14.95
CA HIS A 284 4.47 -12.73 16.30
C HIS A 284 3.34 -11.81 16.75
N ALA A 285 3.49 -10.49 16.55
CA ALA A 285 2.43 -9.55 16.89
C ALA A 285 1.16 -9.78 16.04
N ALA A 286 1.30 -9.96 14.73
CA ALA A 286 0.17 -10.22 13.83
C ALA A 286 -0.59 -11.52 14.16
N GLN A 287 0.11 -12.60 14.52
CA GLN A 287 -0.53 -13.87 14.88
C GLN A 287 -1.22 -13.80 16.25
N ALA A 288 -0.67 -13.04 17.20
CA ALA A 288 -1.32 -12.79 18.48
C ALA A 288 -2.67 -12.08 18.30
N ASP A 289 -2.71 -11.05 17.46
CA ASP A 289 -3.93 -10.29 17.15
C ASP A 289 -4.95 -11.14 16.39
N PHE A 290 -4.49 -11.95 15.42
CA PHE A 290 -5.36 -12.87 14.70
C PHE A 290 -6.06 -13.86 15.65
N ALA A 291 -5.33 -14.41 16.63
CA ALA A 291 -5.91 -15.34 17.61
C ALA A 291 -6.93 -14.67 18.54
N GLU A 292 -6.69 -13.41 18.94
CA GLU A 292 -7.67 -12.61 19.68
C GLU A 292 -8.92 -12.32 18.86
N TRP A 293 -8.77 -11.93 17.60
CA TRP A 293 -9.88 -11.63 16.70
C TRP A 293 -10.79 -12.84 16.48
N VAL A 294 -10.22 -14.04 16.27
CA VAL A 294 -11.01 -15.29 16.16
C VAL A 294 -11.78 -15.59 17.45
N SER A 295 -11.31 -15.10 18.60
CA SER A 295 -11.87 -15.38 19.91
C SER A 295 -12.83 -14.29 20.44
N ALA A 296 -12.84 -13.10 19.85
CA ALA A 296 -13.62 -11.94 20.33
C ALA A 296 -14.96 -11.82 19.60
N GLU A 297 -16.06 -11.67 20.35
CA GLU A 297 -17.41 -11.45 19.79
C GLU A 297 -17.64 -9.98 19.35
N ASP A 298 -16.84 -9.02 19.83
CA ASP A 298 -16.93 -7.59 19.50
C ASP A 298 -15.54 -7.01 19.17
N GLY A 299 -15.33 -6.64 17.91
CA GLY A 299 -14.04 -6.34 17.27
C GLY A 299 -13.45 -4.96 17.53
N GLU A 300 -13.38 -4.50 18.78
CA GLU A 300 -12.66 -3.27 19.14
C GLU A 300 -11.64 -3.53 20.27
N SER A 301 -10.43 -3.93 19.89
CA SER A 301 -9.26 -3.80 20.76
C SER A 301 -8.05 -3.50 19.89
N GLY A 302 -7.34 -2.42 20.22
CA GLY A 302 -6.11 -2.03 19.54
C GLY A 302 -5.07 -3.14 19.70
N GLY A 303 -4.79 -3.84 18.61
CA GLY A 303 -3.95 -5.03 18.59
C GLY A 303 -2.49 -4.74 18.94
N LEU A 304 -1.76 -5.77 19.34
CA LEU A 304 -0.32 -5.71 19.59
C LEU A 304 0.46 -5.28 18.34
N PHE A 305 0.02 -5.70 17.15
CA PHE A 305 0.59 -5.29 15.88
C PHE A 305 0.34 -3.81 15.61
N GLU A 306 -0.88 -3.31 15.85
CA GLU A 306 -1.18 -1.87 15.71
C GLU A 306 -0.35 -1.01 16.67
N SER A 307 -0.18 -1.45 17.92
CA SER A 307 0.72 -0.79 18.88
C SER A 307 2.16 -0.77 18.40
N LEU A 308 2.60 -1.82 17.73
CA LEU A 308 3.95 -1.93 17.17
C LEU A 308 4.15 -0.97 15.98
N LEU A 309 3.13 -0.77 15.14
CA LEU A 309 3.19 0.15 14.00
C LEU A 309 3.40 1.62 14.41
N GLN A 310 3.07 1.98 15.65
CA GLN A 310 3.32 3.33 16.20
C GLN A 310 4.76 3.53 16.70
N ASP A 311 5.57 2.46 16.77
CA ASP A 311 6.95 2.51 17.28
C ASP A 311 7.94 2.69 16.13
N GLY A 312 8.16 3.93 15.70
CA GLY A 312 9.07 4.26 14.60
C GLY A 312 10.50 3.74 14.78
N GLY A 313 10.97 3.65 16.03
CA GLY A 313 12.28 3.10 16.35
C GLY A 313 12.37 1.61 16.04
N VAL A 314 11.30 0.86 16.26
CA VAL A 314 11.20 -0.56 15.88
C VAL A 314 10.97 -0.72 14.38
N MET A 315 10.06 0.06 13.78
CA MET A 315 9.72 -0.04 12.36
C MET A 315 10.91 0.22 11.43
N ALA A 316 11.78 1.16 11.80
CA ALA A 316 13.03 1.42 11.08
C ALA A 316 14.00 0.22 11.06
N ASN A 317 13.82 -0.78 11.93
CA ASN A 317 14.67 -1.97 12.03
C ASN A 317 14.04 -3.25 11.45
N ILE A 318 12.76 -3.21 11.07
CA ILE A 318 12.07 -4.35 10.42
C ILE A 318 12.14 -4.17 8.90
N PRO A 319 12.50 -5.20 8.12
CA PRO A 319 12.51 -5.13 6.66
C PRO A 319 11.12 -4.86 6.08
N GLN A 320 11.05 -4.04 5.02
CA GLN A 320 9.80 -3.65 4.33
C GLN A 320 8.90 -4.87 4.00
N THR A 321 9.45 -5.91 3.38
CA THR A 321 8.68 -7.10 2.97
C THR A 321 8.20 -7.93 4.16
N THR A 322 8.99 -8.03 5.24
CA THR A 322 8.58 -8.71 6.46
C THR A 322 7.44 -7.96 7.17
N LEU A 323 7.45 -6.63 7.10
CA LEU A 323 6.38 -5.80 7.64
C LEU A 323 5.07 -6.00 6.84
N MET A 324 5.14 -5.95 5.51
CA MET A 324 3.97 -6.17 4.65
C MET A 324 3.40 -7.60 4.79
N ASP A 325 4.26 -8.62 4.89
CA ASP A 325 3.84 -10.02 5.12
C ASP A 325 3.03 -10.17 6.41
N ALA A 326 3.52 -9.59 7.51
CA ALA A 326 2.81 -9.58 8.78
C ALA A 326 1.48 -8.80 8.70
N ALA A 327 1.42 -7.69 7.97
CA ALA A 327 0.18 -6.93 7.81
C ALA A 327 -0.89 -7.70 7.03
N CYS A 328 -0.52 -8.43 5.97
CA CYS A 328 -1.45 -9.33 5.27
C CYS A 328 -2.02 -10.44 6.18
N ARG A 329 -1.38 -10.70 7.32
CA ARG A 329 -1.89 -11.63 8.32
C ARG A 329 -2.74 -10.94 9.40
N ALA A 330 -2.36 -9.74 9.82
CA ALA A 330 -3.06 -8.98 10.85
C ALA A 330 -4.37 -8.37 10.35
N PHE A 331 -4.41 -7.89 9.10
CA PHE A 331 -5.59 -7.24 8.53
C PHE A 331 -6.33 -8.18 7.57
N THR A 332 -7.62 -8.36 7.80
CA THR A 332 -8.52 -9.12 6.92
C THR A 332 -9.07 -8.30 5.76
N GLY A 333 -8.90 -6.97 5.81
CA GLY A 333 -9.26 -6.00 4.77
C GLY A 333 -8.08 -5.09 4.42
N ASP A 334 -8.37 -3.80 4.23
CA ASP A 334 -7.36 -2.83 3.81
C ASP A 334 -6.35 -2.54 4.94
N VAL A 335 -5.07 -2.43 4.56
CA VAL A 335 -4.01 -1.98 5.46
C VAL A 335 -4.16 -0.48 5.73
N PRO A 336 -4.12 -0.01 6.99
CA PRO A 336 -4.23 1.42 7.28
C PRO A 336 -3.10 2.25 6.66
N GLY A 337 -3.43 3.21 5.80
CA GLY A 337 -2.45 4.02 5.04
C GLY A 337 -1.53 4.86 5.92
N ASN A 338 -2.04 5.41 7.03
CA ASN A 338 -1.31 6.27 7.97
C ASN A 338 -0.29 5.54 8.87
N THR A 339 0.16 4.35 8.47
CA THR A 339 1.09 3.54 9.23
C THR A 339 2.37 3.28 8.44
N PRO A 340 3.48 2.87 9.09
CA PRO A 340 4.69 2.44 8.41
C PRO A 340 4.46 1.30 7.41
N VAL A 341 3.45 0.44 7.63
CA VAL A 341 3.13 -0.61 6.66
C VAL A 341 2.31 -0.08 5.48
N GLY A 342 1.42 0.90 5.68
CA GLY A 342 0.79 1.64 4.57
C GLY A 342 1.84 2.30 3.67
N THR A 343 2.85 2.94 4.28
CA THR A 343 4.02 3.47 3.56
C THR A 343 4.74 2.38 2.76
N ALA A 344 4.98 1.21 3.37
CA ALA A 344 5.62 0.08 2.68
C ALA A 344 4.83 -0.38 1.44
N VAL A 345 3.51 -0.50 1.56
CA VAL A 345 2.61 -0.93 0.48
C VAL A 345 2.54 0.10 -0.63
N HIS A 346 2.41 1.40 -0.31
CA HIS A 346 2.40 2.45 -1.31
C HIS A 346 3.73 2.52 -2.08
N LEU A 347 4.87 2.50 -1.39
CA LEU A 347 6.18 2.45 -2.06
C LEU A 347 6.31 1.22 -2.97
N TRP A 348 5.83 0.06 -2.52
CA TRP A 348 5.82 -1.16 -3.32
C TRP A 348 5.00 -1.00 -4.61
N SER A 349 3.80 -0.40 -4.53
CA SER A 349 2.97 -0.13 -5.71
C SER A 349 3.64 0.83 -6.70
N TYR A 350 4.43 1.76 -6.19
CA TYR A 350 5.23 2.69 -7.00
C TYR A 350 6.53 2.08 -7.55
N GLY A 351 6.84 0.81 -7.26
CA GLY A 351 8.10 0.18 -7.69
C GLY A 351 9.30 0.48 -6.80
N ILE A 352 9.11 1.22 -5.71
CA ILE A 352 10.18 1.59 -4.78
C ILE A 352 10.39 0.45 -3.78
N VAL A 353 11.44 -0.32 -4.05
CA VAL A 353 11.93 -1.38 -3.16
C VAL A 353 13.33 -0.97 -2.69
N PRO A 354 13.46 -0.40 -1.47
CA PRO A 354 14.74 0.05 -0.96
C PRO A 354 15.78 -1.09 -0.94
N PRO A 355 17.00 -0.87 -1.47
CA PRO A 355 18.01 -1.92 -1.58
C PRO A 355 18.64 -2.30 -0.24
N SER A 356 18.43 -1.50 0.80
CA SER A 356 18.97 -1.73 2.14
C SER A 356 17.98 -1.31 3.21
N GLN A 357 18.19 -1.81 4.44
CA GLN A 357 17.41 -1.41 5.62
C GLN A 357 17.59 0.08 5.93
N SER A 358 18.78 0.62 5.67
CA SER A 358 19.13 2.03 5.84
C SER A 358 18.31 2.95 4.92
N GLU A 359 18.18 2.58 3.64
CA GLU A 359 17.33 3.30 2.67
C GLU A 359 15.85 3.18 3.04
N TRP A 360 15.39 2.01 3.48
CA TRP A 360 14.03 1.84 3.96
C TRP A 360 13.71 2.76 5.14
N ALA A 361 14.61 2.88 6.11
CA ALA A 361 14.44 3.80 7.23
C ALA A 361 14.40 5.28 6.77
N ALA A 362 15.17 5.65 5.74
CA ALA A 362 15.15 7.01 5.19
C ALA A 362 13.82 7.34 4.51
N TRP A 363 13.24 6.38 3.78
CA TRP A 363 11.90 6.51 3.24
C TRP A 363 10.81 6.65 4.32
N LEU A 364 10.89 5.86 5.39
CA LEU A 364 9.99 6.02 6.54
C LEU A 364 10.10 7.43 7.14
N HIS A 365 11.32 7.95 7.26
CA HIS A 365 11.57 9.31 7.75
C HIS A 365 10.94 10.36 6.82
N LEU A 366 11.09 10.22 5.50
CA LEU A 366 10.48 11.14 4.52
C LEU A 366 8.95 11.11 4.59
N PHE A 367 8.32 9.93 4.58
CA PHE A 367 6.87 9.81 4.69
C PHE A 367 6.35 10.40 6.01
N ALA A 368 7.03 10.16 7.13
CA ALA A 368 6.67 10.79 8.40
C ALA A 368 6.77 12.32 8.32
N THR A 369 7.85 12.84 7.71
CA THR A 369 8.06 14.29 7.53
C THR A 369 7.00 14.92 6.64
N ALA A 370 6.69 14.30 5.50
CA ALA A 370 5.67 14.76 4.55
C ALA A 370 4.25 14.78 5.15
N ARG A 371 3.93 13.80 6.00
CA ARG A 371 2.66 13.79 6.75
C ARG A 371 2.64 14.79 7.91
N GLY A 372 3.77 15.38 8.28
CA GLY A 372 3.88 16.21 9.49
C GLY A 372 3.96 15.42 10.81
N ASP A 373 4.17 14.10 10.74
CA ASP A 373 4.32 13.21 11.89
C ASP A 373 5.73 13.32 12.51
N ARG A 374 5.93 14.39 13.28
CA ARG A 374 7.24 14.69 13.89
C ARG A 374 7.67 13.63 14.90
N ALA A 375 6.73 12.99 15.58
CA ALA A 375 7.02 11.97 16.58
C ALA A 375 7.58 10.70 15.90
N LEU A 376 6.94 10.25 14.82
CA LEU A 376 7.43 9.11 14.06
C LEU A 376 8.75 9.42 13.36
N ALA A 377 8.89 10.59 12.73
CA ALA A 377 10.13 11.01 12.07
C ALA A 377 11.32 11.01 13.05
N ALA A 378 11.14 11.59 14.24
CA ALA A 378 12.17 11.59 15.28
C ALA A 378 12.48 10.17 15.78
N ALA A 379 11.47 9.32 16.01
CA ALA A 379 11.67 7.95 16.46
C ALA A 379 12.44 7.11 15.43
N VAL A 380 12.18 7.30 14.13
CA VAL A 380 12.94 6.67 13.04
C VAL A 380 14.38 7.16 13.01
N ALA A 381 14.60 8.48 13.15
CA ALA A 381 15.93 9.07 13.22
C ALA A 381 16.76 8.56 14.42
N ASP A 382 16.11 8.29 15.55
CA ASP A 382 16.72 7.81 16.79
C ASP A 382 16.76 6.27 16.90
N SER A 383 16.33 5.55 15.86
CA SER A 383 16.23 4.08 15.85
C SER A 383 17.56 3.34 16.01
N GLY A 384 18.68 4.03 15.76
CA GLY A 384 20.03 3.46 15.74
C GLY A 384 20.45 2.90 14.37
N VAL A 385 19.54 2.91 13.39
CA VAL A 385 19.88 2.65 11.98
C VAL A 385 20.52 3.90 11.38
N HIS A 386 21.58 3.70 10.61
CA HIS A 386 22.21 4.75 9.83
C HIS A 386 21.31 5.11 8.66
N LEU A 387 20.82 6.35 8.63
CA LEU A 387 20.05 6.88 7.52
C LEU A 387 21.04 7.53 6.53
N PRO A 388 21.12 7.07 5.28
CA PRO A 388 22.03 7.62 4.27
C PRO A 388 21.66 9.06 3.91
N TRP A 389 20.40 9.45 4.16
CA TRP A 389 19.89 10.79 4.05
C TRP A 389 18.69 10.96 4.99
N LYS A 390 18.39 12.21 5.36
CA LYS A 390 17.21 12.58 6.15
C LYS A 390 16.42 13.65 5.44
N ALA A 391 15.10 13.55 5.48
CA ALA A 391 14.24 14.63 5.01
C ALA A 391 14.41 15.87 5.92
N LYS A 392 14.69 17.02 5.32
CA LYS A 392 14.85 18.29 6.05
C LYS A 392 13.52 19.04 6.15
N TRP A 393 12.79 19.07 5.04
CA TRP A 393 11.44 19.61 4.90
C TRP A 393 10.77 18.94 3.69
N ALA A 394 9.43 18.94 3.66
CA ALA A 394 8.65 18.35 2.58
C ALA A 394 7.31 19.08 2.39
N HIS A 395 7.08 19.60 1.18
CA HIS A 395 5.79 20.04 0.65
C HIS A 395 5.41 19.09 -0.47
N TRP A 396 5.24 17.83 -0.07
CA TRP A 396 5.15 16.71 -0.98
C TRP A 396 4.02 15.79 -0.55
N ARG A 397 3.14 15.46 -1.48
CA ARG A 397 2.14 14.40 -1.36
C ARG A 397 2.87 13.06 -1.38
N PRO A 398 2.90 12.31 -0.27
CA PRO A 398 3.39 10.93 -0.33
C PRO A 398 2.45 10.09 -1.21
N PRO A 399 2.95 9.06 -1.91
CA PRO A 399 2.12 7.99 -2.48
C PRO A 399 1.01 7.54 -1.53
N GLY A 400 -0.24 7.52 -2.00
CA GLY A 400 -1.42 7.27 -1.18
C GLY A 400 -2.03 8.50 -0.52
N GLY A 401 -1.37 9.65 -0.60
CA GLY A 401 -1.77 10.91 0.01
C GLY A 401 -3.10 11.41 -0.56
N TYR A 402 -4.13 11.43 0.27
CA TYR A 402 -5.46 11.87 -0.11
C TYR A 402 -6.02 12.78 0.98
N HIS A 403 -5.82 14.07 0.78
CA HIS A 403 -6.27 15.16 1.65
C HIS A 403 -6.08 16.47 0.90
N TRP A 404 -6.95 17.47 1.11
CA TRP A 404 -6.85 18.76 0.41
C TRP A 404 -5.49 19.45 0.58
N ARG A 405 -4.83 19.28 1.74
CA ARG A 405 -3.46 19.77 2.02
C ARG A 405 -2.38 19.20 1.08
N TYR A 406 -2.66 18.11 0.39
CA TYR A 406 -1.73 17.51 -0.57
C TYR A 406 -1.98 17.96 -2.02
N LEU A 407 -2.96 18.84 -2.26
CA LEU A 407 -3.24 19.38 -3.59
C LEU A 407 -2.22 20.46 -3.98
N GLU A 408 -1.80 21.26 -3.02
CA GLU A 408 -0.72 22.23 -3.18
C GLU A 408 0.57 21.63 -2.57
N PRO A 409 1.73 21.85 -3.20
CA PRO A 409 1.96 22.77 -4.30
C PRO A 409 1.62 22.16 -5.67
N GLY A 410 1.24 20.88 -5.75
CA GLY A 410 0.96 20.17 -7.01
C GLY A 410 2.22 19.63 -7.69
N PRO A 411 2.12 19.05 -8.90
CA PRO A 411 3.26 18.49 -9.64
C PRO A 411 4.32 19.54 -9.96
N ILE A 412 5.58 19.27 -9.61
CA ILE A 412 6.73 20.13 -9.94
C ILE A 412 7.64 19.37 -10.91
N ASP A 413 7.67 19.81 -12.16
CA ASP A 413 8.37 19.12 -13.25
C ASP A 413 9.81 19.62 -13.45
N GLY A 414 10.15 20.76 -12.85
CA GLY A 414 11.47 21.36 -12.97
C GLY A 414 11.88 22.13 -11.73
N LEU A 415 13.18 22.19 -11.47
CA LEU A 415 13.78 22.90 -10.35
C LEU A 415 14.91 23.80 -10.84
N VAL A 416 14.97 25.03 -10.33
CA VAL A 416 16.01 26.01 -10.66
C VAL A 416 16.56 26.65 -9.40
N GLU A 417 17.88 26.71 -9.27
CA GLU A 417 18.55 27.46 -8.19
C GLU A 417 18.42 28.97 -8.44
N LEU A 418 18.08 29.71 -7.40
CA LEU A 418 18.07 31.18 -7.41
C LEU A 418 18.43 31.78 -6.04
N ARG A 419 18.45 33.10 -5.98
CA ARG A 419 18.60 33.86 -4.74
C ARG A 419 17.38 34.73 -4.48
N TRP A 420 16.77 34.56 -3.32
CA TRP A 420 15.71 35.43 -2.79
C TRP A 420 16.29 36.36 -1.72
N GLN A 421 16.36 37.66 -2.01
CA GLN A 421 16.98 38.67 -1.18
C GLN A 421 18.41 38.28 -0.76
N GLY A 422 19.16 37.70 -1.71
CA GLY A 422 20.52 37.20 -1.53
C GLY A 422 20.64 35.85 -0.81
N ARG A 423 19.54 35.23 -0.35
CA ARG A 423 19.54 33.90 0.29
C ARG A 423 19.29 32.79 -0.73
N PRO A 424 19.89 31.59 -0.57
CA PRO A 424 19.59 30.44 -1.43
C PRO A 424 18.10 30.10 -1.42
N ALA A 425 17.50 29.99 -2.60
CA ALA A 425 16.12 29.59 -2.80
C ALA A 425 15.99 28.76 -4.09
N VAL A 426 14.85 28.12 -4.25
CA VAL A 426 14.55 27.26 -5.41
C VAL A 426 13.23 27.69 -6.03
N ALA A 427 13.22 27.85 -7.35
CA ALA A 427 12.00 27.88 -8.12
C ALA A 427 11.60 26.46 -8.50
N GLY A 428 10.37 26.09 -8.23
CA GLY A 428 9.74 24.88 -8.76
C GLY A 428 8.78 25.28 -9.87
N LEU A 429 8.93 24.60 -11.01
CA LEU A 429 8.27 24.93 -12.26
C LEU A 429 7.19 23.92 -12.60
N TYR A 430 6.12 24.43 -13.17
CA TYR A 430 4.93 23.69 -13.54
C TYR A 430 4.77 23.80 -15.05
N SER A 431 5.43 22.89 -15.78
CA SER A 431 5.64 23.05 -17.22
C SER A 431 4.34 23.08 -18.04
N TRP A 432 3.25 22.52 -17.50
CA TRP A 432 1.95 22.45 -18.19
C TRP A 432 1.09 23.70 -17.99
N SER A 433 1.38 24.49 -16.96
CA SER A 433 0.62 25.70 -16.62
C SER A 433 1.47 26.98 -16.68
N SER A 434 2.76 26.87 -17.04
CA SER A 434 3.74 27.95 -16.97
C SER A 434 3.60 28.71 -15.66
N ARG A 435 3.60 27.97 -14.55
CA ARG A 435 3.55 28.48 -13.18
C ARG A 435 4.91 28.28 -12.51
N ALA A 436 5.24 29.17 -11.57
CA ALA A 436 6.40 29.04 -10.69
C ALA A 436 6.06 29.46 -9.26
N ASP A 437 6.61 28.72 -8.31
CA ASP A 437 6.58 29.01 -6.89
C ASP A 437 8.02 29.02 -6.35
N ILE A 438 8.29 29.84 -5.33
CA ILE A 438 9.64 30.07 -4.80
C ILE A 438 9.71 29.59 -3.36
N TRP A 439 10.69 28.76 -3.04
CA TRP A 439 10.91 28.21 -1.70
C TRP A 439 12.29 28.56 -1.15
N ASP A 440 12.34 28.87 0.15
CA ASP A 440 13.61 28.96 0.88
C ASP A 440 14.23 27.57 0.88
N ALA A 441 15.44 27.46 0.34
CA ALA A 441 16.02 26.15 0.16
C ALA A 441 16.35 25.48 1.50
N ALA A 442 16.67 26.25 2.54
CA ALA A 442 17.09 25.69 3.83
C ALA A 442 15.89 25.27 4.69
N THR A 443 14.80 26.02 4.67
CA THR A 443 13.65 25.80 5.56
C THR A 443 12.45 25.18 4.85
N GLY A 444 12.38 25.27 3.53
CA GLY A 444 11.20 24.95 2.74
C GLY A 444 10.09 25.99 2.89
N GLU A 445 10.33 27.14 3.52
CA GLU A 445 9.32 28.20 3.61
C GLU A 445 8.93 28.68 2.20
N HIS A 446 7.63 28.77 1.92
CA HIS A 446 7.14 29.37 0.67
C HIS A 446 7.37 30.88 0.74
N LEU A 447 8.20 31.40 -0.17
CA LEU A 447 8.68 32.78 -0.17
C LEU A 447 7.84 33.68 -1.08
N ALA A 448 7.46 33.17 -2.26
CA ALA A 448 6.71 33.91 -3.26
C ALA A 448 6.06 32.97 -4.29
N GLY A 449 5.16 33.53 -5.10
CA GLY A 449 4.32 32.78 -6.03
C GLY A 449 2.93 32.50 -5.45
N PRO A 450 2.06 31.80 -6.20
CA PRO A 450 2.33 31.31 -7.55
C PRO A 450 2.35 32.44 -8.58
N TRP A 451 3.36 32.44 -9.46
CA TRP A 451 3.44 33.32 -10.62
C TRP A 451 3.16 32.53 -11.88
N ASN A 452 2.51 33.13 -12.87
CA ASN A 452 2.23 32.48 -14.15
C ASN A 452 3.25 32.96 -15.19
N GLU A 453 2.92 33.95 -16.01
CA GLU A 453 3.82 34.38 -17.10
C GLU A 453 4.89 35.37 -16.61
N GLU A 454 4.49 36.38 -15.83
CA GLU A 454 5.35 37.49 -15.40
C GLU A 454 5.63 37.45 -13.90
N ILE A 455 6.86 37.80 -13.51
CA ILE A 455 7.19 38.07 -12.12
C ILE A 455 6.70 39.49 -11.80
N PRO A 456 5.93 39.71 -10.72
CA PRO A 456 5.50 41.05 -10.34
C PRO A 456 6.69 42.01 -10.17
N GLU A 457 6.60 43.23 -10.71
CA GLU A 457 7.68 44.23 -10.70
C GLU A 457 8.24 44.50 -9.28
N GLU A 458 7.39 44.38 -8.25
CA GLU A 458 7.80 44.54 -6.85
C GLU A 458 8.80 43.48 -6.36
N HIS A 459 8.89 42.33 -7.04
CA HIS A 459 9.79 41.22 -6.72
C HIS A 459 11.03 41.16 -7.62
N HIS A 460 11.14 41.98 -8.67
CA HIS A 460 12.33 41.99 -9.56
C HIS A 460 13.63 42.32 -8.82
N GLY A 461 13.56 43.11 -7.74
CA GLY A 461 14.72 43.42 -6.89
C GLY A 461 15.01 42.34 -5.83
N ASP A 462 14.06 41.44 -5.58
CA ASP A 462 14.18 40.38 -4.59
C ASP A 462 14.77 39.09 -5.20
N VAL A 463 14.57 38.85 -6.50
CA VAL A 463 15.05 37.63 -7.19
C VAL A 463 16.34 37.91 -7.96
N SER A 464 17.32 37.00 -7.85
CA SER A 464 18.56 37.06 -8.64
C SER A 464 19.14 35.67 -8.91
N TRP A 465 20.00 35.57 -9.93
CA TRP A 465 20.72 34.33 -10.27
C TRP A 465 21.81 33.97 -9.24
N PRO A 466 22.23 32.69 -9.15
CA PRO A 466 23.31 32.29 -8.26
C PRO A 466 24.67 32.92 -8.63
N PRO A 467 25.63 32.95 -7.68
CA PRO A 467 26.97 33.47 -7.93
C PRO A 467 27.68 32.74 -9.07
N GLY A 468 28.27 33.48 -10.00
CA GLY A 468 28.84 32.94 -11.25
C GLY A 468 28.07 33.36 -12.51
N GLU A 469 26.85 33.86 -12.35
CA GLU A 469 26.03 34.48 -13.41
C GLU A 469 25.92 36.01 -13.23
N GLU A 470 26.95 36.67 -12.69
CA GLU A 470 26.90 38.08 -12.27
C GLU A 470 26.61 39.08 -13.41
N ASP A 471 26.89 38.70 -14.66
CA ASP A 471 26.60 39.52 -15.85
C ASP A 471 25.19 39.29 -16.42
N ARG A 472 24.43 38.31 -15.90
CA ARG A 472 23.06 38.01 -16.34
C ARG A 472 22.08 38.92 -15.61
N PRO A 473 21.20 39.66 -16.32
CA PRO A 473 20.13 40.42 -15.67
C PRO A 473 19.24 39.46 -14.88
N GLY A 474 18.68 39.95 -13.76
CA GLY A 474 17.75 39.16 -12.95
C GLY A 474 16.53 38.68 -13.76
N PRO A 475 15.88 37.60 -13.33
CA PRO A 475 14.69 37.08 -14.01
C PRO A 475 13.53 38.09 -13.90
N GLU A 476 12.82 38.30 -15.00
CA GLU A 476 11.64 39.18 -15.08
C GLU A 476 10.35 38.37 -15.35
N SER A 477 10.49 37.13 -15.82
CA SER A 477 9.40 36.23 -16.21
C SER A 477 9.63 34.79 -15.73
N VAL A 478 8.58 33.98 -15.72
CA VAL A 478 8.72 32.53 -15.46
C VAL A 478 9.44 31.82 -16.61
N GLY A 479 9.32 32.33 -17.84
CA GLY A 479 10.09 31.84 -18.98
C GLY A 479 11.61 31.94 -18.77
N ASP A 480 12.09 32.94 -18.03
CA ASP A 480 13.51 33.03 -17.68
C ASP A 480 13.98 31.85 -16.81
N PHE A 481 13.10 31.30 -15.96
CA PHE A 481 13.38 30.10 -15.19
C PHE A 481 13.37 28.85 -16.06
N GLU A 482 12.39 28.72 -16.95
CA GLU A 482 12.30 27.60 -17.90
C GLU A 482 13.56 27.53 -18.78
N ASP A 483 14.03 28.67 -19.29
CA ASP A 483 15.28 28.80 -20.06
C ASP A 483 16.54 28.49 -19.23
N ALA A 484 16.48 28.64 -17.91
CA ALA A 484 17.59 28.36 -17.00
C ALA A 484 17.63 26.90 -16.51
N MET A 485 16.59 26.10 -16.77
CA MET A 485 16.63 24.68 -16.49
C MET A 485 17.77 24.04 -17.27
N SER A 486 18.53 23.16 -16.61
CA SER A 486 19.62 22.46 -17.27
C SER A 486 19.08 21.62 -18.44
N GLU A 487 19.55 21.90 -19.66
CA GLU A 487 19.33 21.03 -20.83
C GLU A 487 20.19 19.75 -20.76
N GLU A 488 21.08 19.62 -19.78
CA GLU A 488 21.87 18.40 -19.60
C GLU A 488 20.92 17.23 -19.32
N GLU A 489 21.14 16.11 -20.01
CA GLU A 489 20.37 14.86 -20.00
C GLU A 489 20.38 14.15 -18.62
N GLU A 490 20.15 14.86 -17.52
CA GLU A 490 19.95 14.25 -16.21
C GLU A 490 18.55 13.63 -16.20
N GLU A 491 18.54 12.29 -16.27
CA GLU A 491 17.30 11.51 -16.24
C GLU A 491 16.60 11.71 -14.89
N ALA A 492 15.26 11.75 -14.95
CA ALA A 492 14.40 11.75 -13.78
C ALA A 492 14.81 10.62 -12.80
N VAL A 493 14.77 10.89 -11.49
CA VAL A 493 15.10 9.89 -10.48
C VAL A 493 14.04 8.78 -10.43
N HIS A 494 12.79 9.14 -10.74
CA HIS A 494 11.69 8.19 -10.89
C HIS A 494 10.57 8.81 -11.73
N ASP A 495 10.32 8.27 -12.93
CA ASP A 495 9.37 8.82 -13.92
C ASP A 495 8.01 9.25 -13.35
N LEU A 496 7.48 8.50 -12.37
CA LEU A 496 6.14 8.76 -11.82
C LEU A 496 6.14 9.62 -10.55
N LEU A 497 7.26 9.68 -9.82
CA LEU A 497 7.27 10.23 -8.46
C LEU A 497 8.21 11.43 -8.31
N LEU A 498 9.38 11.34 -8.95
CA LEU A 498 10.49 12.27 -8.89
C LEU A 498 10.92 12.58 -10.33
N ALA A 499 9.97 13.17 -11.08
CA ALA A 499 10.09 13.42 -12.52
C ALA A 499 11.06 14.58 -12.84
N SER A 500 11.30 15.48 -11.88
CA SER A 500 12.31 16.53 -12.04
C SER A 500 13.71 15.99 -11.76
N PRO A 501 14.74 16.41 -12.52
CA PRO A 501 16.13 16.24 -12.13
C PRO A 501 16.38 16.80 -10.71
N PRO A 502 17.21 16.15 -9.89
CA PRO A 502 17.47 16.57 -8.53
C PRO A 502 18.40 17.78 -8.50
N LEU A 503 18.04 18.82 -7.74
CA LEU A 503 18.85 20.03 -7.60
C LEU A 503 19.75 19.93 -6.36
N SER A 504 21.07 19.85 -6.57
CA SER A 504 22.05 19.86 -5.49
C SER A 504 22.40 21.29 -5.08
N LEU A 505 22.14 21.64 -3.81
CA LEU A 505 22.36 23.00 -3.31
C LEU A 505 23.05 22.98 -1.94
N GLY A 506 24.34 23.30 -1.90
CA GLY A 506 25.12 23.25 -0.67
C GLY A 506 25.28 21.80 -0.16
N ASN A 507 24.73 21.50 1.01
CA ASN A 507 24.79 20.17 1.63
C ASN A 507 23.46 19.39 1.57
N GLN A 508 22.53 19.82 0.71
CA GLN A 508 21.20 19.25 0.57
C GLN A 508 20.89 19.00 -0.91
N VAL A 509 19.97 18.07 -1.15
CA VAL A 509 19.45 17.75 -2.48
C VAL A 509 17.95 17.94 -2.46
N ILE A 510 17.43 18.66 -3.45
CA ILE A 510 16.03 19.04 -3.57
C ILE A 510 15.43 18.25 -4.73
N PHE A 511 14.26 17.67 -4.50
CA PHE A 511 13.54 16.86 -5.47
C PHE A 511 12.17 17.48 -5.78
N GLY A 512 11.78 17.40 -7.05
CA GLY A 512 10.46 17.75 -7.56
C GLY A 512 9.83 16.55 -8.27
N GLY A 513 8.51 16.47 -8.25
CA GLY A 513 7.76 15.51 -9.06
C GLY A 513 6.26 15.61 -8.85
N SER A 514 5.53 14.54 -9.17
CA SER A 514 4.06 14.49 -9.17
C SER A 514 3.40 14.79 -7.81
N GLY A 515 4.17 14.69 -6.72
CA GLY A 515 3.70 15.01 -5.38
C GLY A 515 4.06 16.42 -4.90
N GLY A 516 4.90 17.19 -5.60
CA GLY A 516 5.44 18.47 -5.13
C GLY A 516 6.94 18.41 -4.87
N VAL A 517 7.41 19.13 -3.82
CA VAL A 517 8.83 19.39 -3.58
C VAL A 517 9.27 19.02 -2.17
N PHE A 518 10.47 18.44 -2.03
CA PHE A 518 11.08 18.20 -0.73
C PHE A 518 12.61 18.30 -0.80
N ALA A 519 13.24 18.47 0.37
CA ALA A 519 14.69 18.44 0.49
C ALA A 519 15.15 17.32 1.42
N ILE A 520 16.26 16.69 1.05
CA ILE A 520 17.00 15.77 1.90
C ILE A 520 18.40 16.32 2.20
N GLU A 521 18.91 15.93 3.36
CA GLU A 521 20.29 16.14 3.76
C GLU A 521 20.99 14.77 3.80
N PRO A 522 21.99 14.52 2.94
CA PRO A 522 22.83 13.32 3.02
C PRO A 522 23.55 13.22 4.37
N ALA A 523 23.90 12.00 4.78
CA ALA A 523 24.66 11.78 6.00
C ALA A 523 26.01 12.51 5.98
N GLU A 524 26.53 12.88 7.16
CA GLU A 524 27.77 13.65 7.28
C GLU A 524 28.95 12.91 6.62
N GLY A 525 29.57 13.55 5.63
CA GLY A 525 30.70 12.99 4.88
C GLY A 525 30.30 12.07 3.72
N GLU A 526 29.01 11.88 3.47
CA GLU A 526 28.49 11.17 2.30
C GLU A 526 28.07 12.17 1.21
N THR A 527 28.48 11.91 -0.02
CA THR A 527 27.90 12.57 -1.20
C THR A 527 26.69 11.78 -1.66
N TYR A 528 25.59 12.46 -1.92
CA TYR A 528 24.42 11.85 -2.54
C TYR A 528 24.81 11.20 -3.88
N SER A 529 24.53 9.91 -4.03
CA SER A 529 24.92 9.10 -5.19
C SER A 529 23.71 8.70 -6.06
N GLY A 530 22.61 9.44 -5.98
CA GLY A 530 21.34 9.05 -6.59
C GLY A 530 20.54 8.08 -5.74
N LEU A 531 19.22 8.06 -5.93
CA LEU A 531 18.37 6.97 -5.44
C LEU A 531 18.38 5.85 -6.49
N ASN A 532 18.93 4.69 -6.15
CA ASN A 532 18.96 3.54 -7.06
C ASN A 532 17.72 2.66 -6.82
N PHE A 533 16.70 2.78 -7.66
CA PHE A 533 15.58 1.86 -7.67
C PHE A 533 15.52 1.09 -8.99
N PRO A 534 15.04 -0.16 -8.99
CA PRO A 534 14.44 -0.68 -10.21
C PRO A 534 13.19 0.19 -10.46
N ASP A 535 13.15 0.99 -11.53
CA ASP A 535 12.08 1.99 -11.82
C ASP A 535 10.67 1.42 -12.07
N PHE A 536 10.34 0.25 -11.51
CA PHE A 536 9.30 -0.63 -12.02
C PHE A 536 8.59 -1.44 -10.94
N GLU A 537 7.26 -1.55 -11.11
CA GLU A 537 6.37 -2.40 -10.33
C GLU A 537 7.00 -3.80 -10.10
N PRO A 538 6.92 -4.34 -8.88
CA PRO A 538 7.35 -5.69 -8.56
C PRO A 538 6.65 -6.73 -9.44
N PHE A 539 7.35 -7.81 -9.80
CA PHE A 539 6.83 -8.83 -10.71
C PHE A 539 5.54 -9.48 -10.19
N SER A 540 5.52 -9.70 -8.88
CA SER A 540 4.40 -10.27 -8.13
C SER A 540 3.19 -9.34 -8.02
N GLY A 541 3.33 -8.06 -8.42
CA GLY A 541 2.28 -7.06 -8.39
C GLY A 541 2.02 -6.50 -6.99
N SER A 542 0.86 -5.83 -6.83
CA SER A 542 0.43 -5.24 -5.56
C SER A 542 0.54 -6.23 -4.40
N TYR A 543 1.05 -5.76 -3.27
CA TYR A 543 1.24 -6.59 -2.09
C TYR A 543 -0.07 -6.77 -1.31
N ALA A 544 -0.76 -5.67 -1.05
CA ALA A 544 -2.04 -5.57 -0.37
C ALA A 544 -2.79 -4.32 -0.83
N PHE A 545 -4.07 -4.22 -0.52
CA PHE A 545 -4.81 -2.96 -0.59
C PHE A 545 -4.55 -2.13 0.67
N THR A 546 -4.59 -0.81 0.54
CA THR A 546 -4.34 0.10 1.64
C THR A 546 -5.26 1.32 1.55
N THR A 547 -5.64 1.86 2.70
CA THR A 547 -6.46 3.08 2.77
C THR A 547 -5.61 4.31 2.48
N ALA A 548 -6.29 5.44 2.25
CA ALA A 548 -5.66 6.75 2.06
C ALA A 548 -4.68 7.14 3.19
N ILE A 549 -3.61 7.84 2.82
CA ILE A 549 -2.75 8.59 3.73
C ILE A 549 -3.32 10.00 3.92
N THR A 550 -3.42 10.45 5.17
CA THR A 550 -3.75 11.83 5.52
C THR A 550 -2.60 12.47 6.31
N PRO A 551 -2.54 13.80 6.41
CA PRO A 551 -1.59 14.45 7.31
C PRO A 551 -1.83 14.01 8.75
N ALA A 552 -0.76 13.93 9.54
CA ALA A 552 -0.81 13.57 10.95
C ALA A 552 -1.77 14.49 11.71
N ASP A 553 -2.50 13.90 12.66
CA ASP A 553 -3.48 14.58 13.51
C ASP A 553 -4.63 15.31 12.76
N SER A 554 -4.84 15.01 11.48
CA SER A 554 -5.96 15.57 10.73
C SER A 554 -7.29 15.08 11.31
N PRO A 555 -8.29 15.95 11.47
CA PRO A 555 -9.62 15.53 11.88
C PRO A 555 -10.24 14.62 10.80
N PRO A 556 -11.28 13.84 11.16
CA PRO A 556 -12.10 13.16 10.16
C PRO A 556 -12.62 14.16 9.10
N PRO A 557 -12.86 13.70 7.86
CA PRO A 557 -13.43 14.54 6.82
C PRO A 557 -14.72 15.20 7.28
N SER A 558 -14.92 16.48 6.94
CA SER A 558 -16.14 17.21 7.29
C SER A 558 -16.42 18.33 6.29
N PRO A 559 -17.57 19.04 6.38
CA PRO A 559 -17.86 20.17 5.50
C PRO A 559 -16.79 21.28 5.56
N SER A 560 -16.04 21.39 6.67
CA SER A 560 -14.97 22.39 6.80
C SER A 560 -13.89 22.24 5.72
N ASP A 561 -13.69 21.04 5.18
CA ASP A 561 -12.71 20.81 4.12
C ASP A 561 -13.05 21.60 2.84
N LEU A 562 -14.33 21.89 2.59
CA LEU A 562 -14.74 22.76 1.48
C LEU A 562 -14.31 24.21 1.69
N ALA A 563 -14.28 24.69 2.93
CA ALA A 563 -13.80 26.04 3.23
C ALA A 563 -12.29 26.16 3.01
N GLU A 564 -11.54 25.07 3.26
CA GLU A 564 -10.11 24.99 2.99
C GLU A 564 -9.83 24.89 1.48
N LEU A 565 -10.66 24.16 0.73
CA LEU A 565 -10.55 24.02 -0.73
C LEU A 565 -10.89 25.29 -1.50
N TYR A 566 -11.99 25.97 -1.13
CA TYR A 566 -12.52 27.11 -1.90
C TYR A 566 -12.26 28.47 -1.25
N GLY A 567 -11.88 28.51 0.02
CA GLY A 567 -11.84 29.72 0.83
C GLY A 567 -13.11 29.93 1.64
N ALA A 568 -12.95 30.38 2.89
CA ALA A 568 -14.07 30.60 3.81
C ALA A 568 -15.05 31.69 3.34
N ASP A 569 -14.60 32.63 2.50
CA ASP A 569 -15.42 33.67 1.90
C ASP A 569 -16.41 33.14 0.85
N ARG A 570 -16.14 31.95 0.30
CA ARG A 570 -17.03 31.23 -0.62
C ARG A 570 -18.03 30.33 0.09
N ILE A 571 -18.05 30.30 1.43
CA ILE A 571 -19.06 29.60 2.21
C ILE A 571 -20.14 30.59 2.67
N ARG A 572 -21.39 30.35 2.28
CA ARG A 572 -22.50 31.22 2.65
C ARG A 572 -23.41 30.56 3.69
N SER A 573 -23.39 31.09 4.91
CA SER A 573 -24.38 30.74 5.93
C SER A 573 -25.70 31.50 5.76
N PHE A 574 -26.78 30.92 6.28
CA PHE A 574 -28.14 31.44 6.15
C PHE A 574 -28.71 31.74 7.54
N PRO A 575 -29.10 33.00 7.83
CA PRO A 575 -29.72 33.29 9.11
C PRO A 575 -31.09 32.59 9.20
N PRO A 576 -31.57 32.22 10.41
CA PRO A 576 -32.76 31.38 10.58
C PRO A 576 -34.03 31.87 9.86
N HIS A 577 -34.18 33.20 9.71
CA HIS A 577 -35.32 33.84 9.05
C HIS A 577 -35.27 33.81 7.52
N ARG A 578 -34.15 33.38 6.92
CA ARG A 578 -33.97 33.20 5.47
C ARG A 578 -34.21 31.76 5.02
N LEU A 579 -34.33 30.83 5.97
CA LEU A 579 -34.66 29.43 5.66
C LEU A 579 -36.16 29.28 5.38
N PRO A 580 -36.56 28.44 4.42
CA PRO A 580 -37.97 28.15 4.16
C PRO A 580 -38.69 27.58 5.39
N GLU A 581 -39.99 27.88 5.53
CA GLU A 581 -40.82 27.33 6.62
C GLU A 581 -40.99 25.80 6.51
N GLY A 582 -41.02 25.27 5.27
CA GLY A 582 -41.14 23.83 5.01
C GLY A 582 -39.86 23.01 5.23
N LEU A 583 -38.72 23.68 5.47
CA LEU A 583 -37.47 23.01 5.83
C LEU A 583 -37.47 22.78 7.35
N THR A 584 -38.02 21.65 7.80
CA THR A 584 -38.26 21.35 9.21
C THR A 584 -37.21 20.42 9.84
N ASP A 585 -36.35 19.80 9.05
CA ASP A 585 -35.26 18.96 9.56
C ASP A 585 -34.24 19.79 10.38
N ASP A 586 -34.16 19.53 11.68
CA ASP A 586 -33.33 20.30 12.62
C ASP A 586 -31.81 20.22 12.31
N PRO A 587 -31.22 19.03 12.04
CA PRO A 587 -29.83 18.91 11.61
C PRO A 587 -29.52 19.75 10.38
N THR A 588 -30.30 19.64 9.31
CA THR A 588 -30.09 20.39 8.06
C THR A 588 -30.17 21.90 8.28
N ARG A 589 -31.14 22.36 9.08
CA ARG A 589 -31.25 23.78 9.45
C ARG A 589 -29.99 24.26 10.18
N ARG A 590 -29.47 23.48 11.13
CA ARG A 590 -28.23 23.82 11.84
C ARG A 590 -27.05 23.90 10.89
N THR A 591 -26.87 22.92 9.99
CA THR A 591 -25.79 22.95 8.99
C THR A 591 -25.86 24.20 8.11
N LEU A 592 -27.04 24.63 7.66
CA LEU A 592 -27.21 25.86 6.86
C LEU A 592 -26.94 27.15 7.65
N ILE A 593 -27.21 27.15 8.97
CA ILE A 593 -27.02 28.31 9.84
C ILE A 593 -25.56 28.43 10.28
N ASP A 594 -24.99 27.32 10.75
CA ASP A 594 -23.69 27.28 11.41
C ASP A 594 -22.54 27.19 10.40
N PHE A 595 -22.71 26.40 9.34
CA PHE A 595 -21.71 26.25 8.27
C PHE A 595 -22.15 27.00 7.00
N GLY A 596 -23.24 26.58 6.37
CA GLY A 596 -23.76 27.16 5.12
C GLY A 596 -23.62 26.26 3.90
N LEU A 597 -23.64 26.87 2.72
CA LEU A 597 -23.43 26.19 1.43
C LEU A 597 -22.21 26.80 0.72
N PRO A 598 -21.36 25.97 0.09
CA PRO A 598 -20.24 26.45 -0.70
C PRO A 598 -20.73 27.05 -2.03
N GLU A 599 -20.10 28.13 -2.48
CA GLU A 599 -20.28 28.68 -3.82
C GLU A 599 -19.40 27.92 -4.80
N MET A 600 -19.98 26.93 -5.48
CA MET A 600 -19.28 26.04 -6.40
C MET A 600 -19.93 26.09 -7.77
N SER A 601 -19.13 26.43 -8.79
CA SER A 601 -19.60 26.61 -10.16
C SER A 601 -19.04 25.50 -11.06
N ASN A 602 -19.80 24.41 -11.19
CA ASN A 602 -19.61 23.36 -12.17
C ASN A 602 -18.30 22.56 -12.05
N GLU A 603 -18.06 21.97 -10.87
CA GLU A 603 -17.04 20.94 -10.65
C GLU A 603 -17.53 19.63 -11.28
N ASP A 604 -17.00 19.23 -12.45
CA ASP A 604 -17.40 18.04 -13.21
C ASP A 604 -18.93 17.79 -13.24
N GLY A 605 -19.68 18.87 -13.49
CA GLY A 605 -21.13 18.87 -13.61
C GLY A 605 -21.89 19.12 -12.30
N LEU A 606 -21.23 19.17 -11.14
CA LEU A 606 -21.82 19.55 -9.85
C LEU A 606 -21.66 21.06 -9.60
N GLY A 607 -22.75 21.73 -9.22
CA GLY A 607 -22.70 23.12 -8.79
C GLY A 607 -23.68 23.38 -7.65
N ILE A 608 -23.21 24.14 -6.65
CA ILE A 608 -23.99 24.59 -5.50
C ILE A 608 -24.00 26.12 -5.55
N TYR A 609 -25.21 26.70 -5.58
CA TYR A 609 -25.41 28.11 -5.91
C TYR A 609 -26.08 28.82 -4.72
N PRO A 610 -25.33 29.20 -3.68
CA PRO A 610 -25.87 29.80 -2.47
C PRO A 610 -26.52 31.17 -2.70
N TYR A 611 -26.22 31.83 -3.82
CA TYR A 611 -26.85 33.09 -4.26
C TYR A 611 -27.99 32.90 -5.27
N GLY A 612 -28.26 31.66 -5.67
CA GLY A 612 -28.98 31.36 -6.90
C GLY A 612 -28.12 31.68 -8.13
N ASP A 613 -28.68 31.45 -9.32
CA ASP A 613 -28.11 31.86 -10.59
C ASP A 613 -29.23 32.37 -11.52
N HIS A 614 -28.91 32.61 -12.79
CA HIS A 614 -29.91 33.05 -13.77
C HIS A 614 -30.98 31.98 -14.10
N ARG A 615 -30.80 30.73 -13.66
CA ARG A 615 -31.69 29.58 -13.88
C ARG A 615 -32.52 29.24 -12.64
N MET A 616 -32.09 29.62 -11.44
CA MET A 616 -32.79 29.34 -10.17
C MET A 616 -32.57 30.40 -9.08
N GLY A 617 -33.57 30.61 -8.22
CA GLY A 617 -33.40 31.22 -6.91
C GLY A 617 -32.98 30.17 -5.87
N ILE A 618 -32.13 30.57 -4.90
CA ILE A 618 -31.79 29.69 -3.76
C ILE A 618 -33.04 29.36 -2.95
N PHE A 619 -33.24 28.07 -2.67
CA PHE A 619 -34.44 27.50 -2.03
C PHE A 619 -35.75 27.67 -2.80
N ASP A 620 -35.69 27.79 -4.13
CA ASP A 620 -36.89 27.66 -4.95
C ASP A 620 -37.52 26.27 -4.72
N GLU A 621 -38.82 26.25 -4.40
CA GLU A 621 -39.56 24.99 -4.27
C GLU A 621 -39.82 24.40 -5.65
N VAL A 622 -39.39 23.16 -5.86
CA VAL A 622 -39.51 22.47 -7.14
C VAL A 622 -40.35 21.19 -7.01
N PRO A 623 -41.27 20.91 -7.94
CA PRO A 623 -42.08 19.70 -7.89
C PRO A 623 -41.28 18.48 -8.38
N TRP A 624 -41.60 17.30 -7.84
CA TRP A 624 -41.15 16.05 -8.42
C TRP A 624 -41.87 15.79 -9.75
N PRO A 625 -41.17 15.46 -10.85
CA PRO A 625 -41.80 15.18 -12.13
C PRO A 625 -42.73 13.96 -12.07
N SER A 626 -43.97 14.10 -12.55
CA SER A 626 -44.97 13.01 -12.50
C SER A 626 -44.67 11.85 -13.45
N GLU A 627 -43.79 12.05 -14.43
CA GLU A 627 -43.40 11.03 -15.41
C GLU A 627 -42.26 10.14 -14.92
N ILE A 628 -41.66 10.47 -13.77
CA ILE A 628 -40.56 9.74 -13.13
C ILE A 628 -41.13 9.00 -11.92
N ALA A 629 -40.54 7.85 -11.58
CA ALA A 629 -40.92 7.12 -10.37
C ALA A 629 -40.84 8.03 -9.13
N SER A 630 -41.83 7.91 -8.25
CA SER A 630 -41.82 8.65 -6.99
C SER A 630 -40.73 8.11 -6.07
N VAL A 631 -40.05 9.01 -5.37
CA VAL A 631 -39.16 8.66 -4.27
C VAL A 631 -39.93 8.51 -2.96
N GLU A 632 -39.25 8.08 -1.89
CA GLU A 632 -39.85 7.94 -0.55
C GLU A 632 -40.16 9.32 0.06
N GLU A 633 -39.32 10.30 -0.25
CA GLU A 633 -39.43 11.68 0.20
C GLU A 633 -40.63 12.39 -0.45
N THR A 634 -41.35 13.17 0.35
CA THR A 634 -42.63 13.79 -0.07
C THR A 634 -42.52 15.27 -0.39
N GLY A 635 -41.36 15.90 -0.15
CA GLY A 635 -41.19 17.34 -0.25
C GLY A 635 -41.84 18.10 0.92
N PRO A 636 -41.86 19.44 0.87
CA PRO A 636 -41.42 20.29 -0.24
C PRO A 636 -39.92 20.18 -0.55
N PHE A 637 -39.55 20.20 -1.83
CA PHE A 637 -38.15 20.09 -2.28
C PHE A 637 -37.57 21.47 -2.57
N PHE A 638 -36.52 21.87 -1.86
CA PHE A 638 -35.90 23.18 -2.00
C PHE A 638 -34.61 23.09 -2.81
N GLN A 639 -34.54 23.77 -3.94
CA GLN A 639 -33.38 23.70 -4.83
C GLN A 639 -32.18 24.47 -4.27
N ILE A 640 -30.99 23.84 -4.32
CA ILE A 640 -29.71 24.41 -3.90
C ILE A 640 -28.67 24.45 -5.03
N GLY A 641 -28.91 23.71 -6.12
CA GLY A 641 -28.04 23.78 -7.29
C GLY A 641 -28.38 22.80 -8.40
N PHE A 642 -27.34 22.32 -9.08
CA PHE A 642 -27.45 21.40 -10.20
C PHE A 642 -26.38 20.33 -10.13
N TRP A 643 -26.69 19.12 -10.61
CA TRP A 643 -25.71 18.06 -10.76
C TRP A 643 -25.95 17.26 -12.04
N MET A 644 -25.00 17.32 -12.98
CA MET A 644 -25.09 16.73 -14.31
C MET A 644 -26.43 17.05 -14.99
N GLY A 645 -26.77 18.34 -15.09
CA GLY A 645 -28.03 18.81 -15.68
C GLY A 645 -29.27 18.72 -14.78
N GLY A 646 -29.33 17.76 -13.84
CA GLY A 646 -30.42 17.61 -12.89
C GLY A 646 -30.44 18.68 -11.80
N LYS A 647 -31.60 18.94 -11.19
CA LYS A 647 -31.73 19.88 -10.07
C LYS A 647 -31.35 19.20 -8.76
N LEU A 648 -30.44 19.82 -8.00
CA LEU A 648 -30.03 19.37 -6.69
C LEU A 648 -30.92 20.02 -5.62
N THR A 649 -31.59 19.23 -4.80
CA THR A 649 -32.63 19.70 -3.86
C THR A 649 -32.50 19.08 -2.48
N ILE A 650 -32.98 19.80 -1.47
CA ILE A 650 -33.16 19.31 -0.10
C ILE A 650 -34.64 18.96 0.11
N ASP A 651 -34.94 17.76 0.60
CA ASP A 651 -36.27 17.43 1.13
C ASP A 651 -36.49 18.13 2.47
N GLY A 652 -37.53 18.97 2.54
CA GLY A 652 -37.80 19.82 3.71
C GLY A 652 -37.96 19.05 5.04
N PRO A 653 -38.79 17.98 5.08
CA PRO A 653 -39.02 17.20 6.29
C PRO A 653 -37.86 16.32 6.74
N THR A 654 -37.13 15.68 5.82
CA THR A 654 -36.09 14.69 6.16
C THR A 654 -34.66 15.22 6.08
N GLY A 655 -34.42 16.33 5.37
CA GLY A 655 -33.07 16.84 5.12
C GLY A 655 -32.29 16.06 4.07
N HIS A 656 -32.90 15.03 3.45
CA HIS A 656 -32.26 14.23 2.41
C HIS A 656 -31.95 15.08 1.18
N ILE A 657 -30.83 14.79 0.53
CA ILE A 657 -30.39 15.46 -0.68
C ILE A 657 -30.75 14.60 -1.89
N LEU A 658 -31.48 15.18 -2.83
CA LEU A 658 -32.00 14.50 -4.01
C LEU A 658 -31.51 15.18 -5.29
N ARG A 659 -31.28 14.37 -6.34
CA ARG A 659 -31.08 14.86 -7.71
C ARG A 659 -32.35 14.61 -8.51
N ILE A 660 -33.09 15.67 -8.83
CA ILE A 660 -34.28 15.61 -9.71
C ILE A 660 -33.81 15.65 -11.18
N PRO A 661 -34.16 14.66 -12.01
CA PRO A 661 -33.74 14.63 -13.43
C PRO A 661 -34.32 15.78 -14.25
N SER A 662 -33.56 16.23 -15.25
CA SER A 662 -33.98 17.27 -16.19
C SER A 662 -34.68 16.73 -17.44
N GLU A 663 -34.40 15.49 -17.84
CA GLU A 663 -34.90 14.88 -19.09
C GLU A 663 -35.34 13.41 -18.91
N PRO A 664 -36.28 12.91 -19.73
CA PRO A 664 -36.59 11.48 -19.80
C PRO A 664 -35.37 10.65 -20.24
N GLY A 665 -35.09 9.53 -19.57
CA GLY A 665 -33.91 8.67 -19.80
C GLY A 665 -32.80 8.79 -18.74
N GLU A 666 -32.83 9.83 -17.91
CA GLU A 666 -31.91 10.02 -16.78
C GLU A 666 -32.40 9.37 -15.48
N GLU A 667 -33.45 8.54 -15.51
CA GLU A 667 -34.07 7.98 -14.30
C GLU A 667 -33.08 7.11 -13.50
N HIS A 668 -32.12 6.50 -14.18
CA HIS A 668 -31.06 5.71 -13.57
C HIS A 668 -30.11 6.55 -12.69
N LEU A 669 -30.04 7.88 -12.88
CA LEU A 669 -29.26 8.80 -12.05
C LEU A 669 -30.07 9.36 -10.86
N ALA A 670 -31.36 9.03 -10.77
CA ALA A 670 -32.32 9.59 -9.79
C ALA A 670 -32.81 8.58 -8.75
N GLY A 671 -32.33 7.34 -8.79
CA GLY A 671 -32.93 6.21 -8.09
C GLY A 671 -32.70 6.15 -6.57
N LEU A 672 -31.79 6.96 -6.03
CA LEU A 672 -31.45 7.01 -4.60
C LEU A 672 -31.14 8.45 -4.18
N PRO A 673 -31.34 8.81 -2.89
CA PRO A 673 -30.83 10.06 -2.38
C PRO A 673 -29.33 10.15 -2.60
N ALA A 674 -28.83 11.35 -2.91
CA ALA A 674 -27.40 11.61 -2.99
C ALA A 674 -26.74 11.54 -1.60
N ALA A 675 -27.50 11.88 -0.55
CA ALA A 675 -27.19 11.67 0.86
C ALA A 675 -28.44 11.81 1.75
N HIS A 676 -28.41 11.24 2.95
CA HIS A 676 -29.47 11.31 3.97
C HIS A 676 -29.36 12.52 4.90
N SER A 677 -28.31 13.33 4.75
CA SER A 677 -28.21 14.61 5.45
C SER A 677 -27.41 15.61 4.63
N LEU A 678 -27.64 16.90 4.85
CA LEU A 678 -26.85 17.95 4.22
C LEU A 678 -25.38 17.92 4.67
N GLU A 679 -25.11 17.57 5.93
CA GLU A 679 -23.75 17.48 6.46
C GLU A 679 -22.95 16.36 5.79
N ASP A 680 -23.54 15.17 5.67
CA ASP A 680 -22.92 14.04 4.96
C ASP A 680 -22.74 14.37 3.48
N PHE A 681 -23.74 14.99 2.85
CA PHE A 681 -23.63 15.43 1.46
C PHE A 681 -22.44 16.35 1.24
N LEU A 682 -22.30 17.42 2.04
CA LEU A 682 -21.21 18.37 1.90
C LEU A 682 -19.85 17.73 2.20
N THR A 683 -19.78 16.81 3.17
CA THR A 683 -18.57 16.02 3.45
C THR A 683 -18.20 15.12 2.27
N MET A 684 -19.19 14.43 1.69
CA MET A 684 -19.01 13.61 0.49
C MET A 684 -18.58 14.47 -0.71
N VAL A 685 -19.11 15.68 -0.88
CA VAL A 685 -18.66 16.64 -1.91
C VAL A 685 -17.20 17.03 -1.68
N ALA A 686 -16.78 17.33 -0.44
CA ALA A 686 -15.39 17.67 -0.12
C ALA A 686 -14.42 16.55 -0.52
N LEU A 687 -14.77 15.31 -0.16
CA LEU A 687 -14.03 14.11 -0.56
C LEU A 687 -14.00 13.98 -2.09
N TRP A 688 -15.17 14.07 -2.73
CA TRP A 688 -15.29 13.90 -4.18
C TRP A 688 -14.45 14.93 -4.95
N VAL A 689 -14.52 16.21 -4.59
CA VAL A 689 -13.68 17.28 -5.17
C VAL A 689 -12.20 17.00 -4.91
N THR A 690 -11.82 16.64 -3.69
CA THR A 690 -10.42 16.29 -3.37
C THR A 690 -9.93 15.14 -4.26
N GLY A 691 -10.76 14.13 -4.49
CA GLY A 691 -10.45 13.00 -5.37
C GLY A 691 -10.33 13.41 -6.83
N HIS A 692 -11.22 14.24 -7.32
CA HIS A 692 -11.15 14.77 -8.70
C HIS A 692 -9.87 15.57 -8.92
N LEU A 693 -9.56 16.50 -8.03
CA LEU A 693 -8.34 17.31 -8.10
C LEU A 693 -7.09 16.42 -7.98
N THR A 694 -7.07 15.49 -7.02
CA THR A 694 -5.95 14.55 -6.85
C THR A 694 -5.74 13.70 -8.09
N LYS A 695 -6.81 13.19 -8.73
CA LYS A 695 -6.74 12.39 -9.97
C LYS A 695 -6.01 13.14 -11.08
N GLY A 696 -6.24 14.46 -11.20
CA GLY A 696 -5.53 15.31 -12.15
C GLY A 696 -4.03 15.45 -11.87
N LEU A 697 -3.59 15.33 -10.61
CA LEU A 697 -2.17 15.41 -10.23
C LEU A 697 -1.40 14.10 -10.50
N ILE A 698 -2.10 12.99 -10.69
CA ILE A 698 -1.53 11.63 -10.81
C ILE A 698 -1.90 10.93 -12.11
N GLU A 699 -2.33 11.69 -13.11
CA GLU A 699 -2.79 11.13 -14.38
C GLU A 699 -1.72 10.25 -15.04
N GLY A 700 -2.08 9.00 -15.36
CA GLY A 700 -1.16 7.99 -15.92
C GLY A 700 -0.57 7.00 -14.92
N ASP A 701 -0.85 7.18 -13.62
CA ASP A 701 -0.47 6.25 -12.54
C ASP A 701 -1.55 5.18 -12.31
N ASP A 702 -1.15 3.99 -11.85
CA ASP A 702 -2.07 2.97 -11.34
C ASP A 702 -2.87 3.50 -10.13
N GLU A 703 -2.30 4.42 -9.34
CA GLU A 703 -3.00 5.12 -8.26
C GLU A 703 -4.25 5.87 -8.78
N ALA A 704 -4.20 6.47 -9.97
CA ALA A 704 -5.32 7.20 -10.58
C ALA A 704 -6.53 6.29 -10.84
N ASN A 705 -6.28 5.01 -11.14
CA ASN A 705 -7.32 4.02 -11.39
C ASN A 705 -7.99 3.54 -10.09
N LEU A 706 -7.27 3.56 -8.96
CA LEU A 706 -7.76 3.12 -7.65
C LEU A 706 -8.45 4.24 -6.87
N LEU A 707 -8.14 5.50 -7.18
CA LEU A 707 -8.66 6.65 -6.46
C LEU A 707 -10.21 6.72 -6.42
N PRO A 708 -10.96 6.46 -7.52
CA PRO A 708 -12.41 6.44 -7.47
C PRO A 708 -12.95 5.44 -6.44
N ASP A 709 -12.34 4.25 -6.35
CA ASP A 709 -12.76 3.23 -5.38
C ASP A 709 -12.50 3.68 -3.94
N HIS A 710 -11.40 4.38 -3.67
CA HIS A 710 -11.12 4.97 -2.36
C HIS A 710 -12.16 6.03 -1.96
N VAL A 711 -12.53 6.92 -2.88
CA VAL A 711 -13.55 7.96 -2.64
C VAL A 711 -14.91 7.31 -2.37
N LEU A 712 -15.34 6.37 -3.22
CA LEU A 712 -16.62 5.70 -3.09
C LEU A 712 -16.69 4.82 -1.83
N ALA A 713 -15.56 4.21 -1.41
CA ALA A 713 -15.49 3.49 -0.14
C ALA A 713 -15.60 4.45 1.07
N ALA A 714 -15.01 5.65 1.00
CA ALA A 714 -15.15 6.66 2.03
C ALA A 714 -16.59 7.19 2.12
N HIS A 715 -17.22 7.45 0.97
CA HIS A 715 -18.64 7.80 0.89
C HIS A 715 -19.54 6.76 1.55
N LYS A 716 -19.33 5.46 1.25
CA LYS A 716 -20.11 4.37 1.86
C LYS A 716 -19.98 4.28 3.38
N ARG A 717 -18.87 4.74 3.95
CA ARG A 717 -18.67 4.80 5.42
C ARG A 717 -19.42 5.96 6.06
N LEU A 718 -19.65 7.05 5.32
CA LEU A 718 -20.44 8.21 5.78
C LEU A 718 -21.94 7.94 5.60
N ASP A 719 -22.34 7.63 4.37
CA ASP A 719 -23.73 7.31 4.02
C ASP A 719 -23.76 6.14 3.03
N ARG A 720 -24.08 4.95 3.57
CA ARG A 720 -24.09 3.71 2.79
C ARG A 720 -25.06 3.74 1.61
N VAL A 721 -26.23 4.36 1.78
CA VAL A 721 -27.28 4.37 0.75
C VAL A 721 -27.08 5.57 -0.17
N GLY A 722 -26.70 6.73 0.37
CA GLY A 722 -26.35 7.91 -0.42
C GLY A 722 -25.19 7.68 -1.39
N ALA A 723 -24.18 6.93 -0.96
CA ALA A 723 -23.03 6.56 -1.78
C ALA A 723 -23.36 5.61 -2.95
N GLU A 724 -24.54 4.99 -2.96
CA GLU A 724 -25.01 4.16 -4.08
C GLU A 724 -25.60 5.00 -5.22
N ALA A 725 -25.81 6.31 -5.02
CA ALA A 725 -26.27 7.21 -6.09
C ALA A 725 -25.26 7.18 -7.26
N PRO A 726 -25.66 6.74 -8.47
CA PRO A 726 -24.74 6.55 -9.60
C PRO A 726 -24.02 7.82 -10.04
N ALA A 727 -24.57 8.97 -9.67
CA ALA A 727 -24.02 10.29 -9.90
C ALA A 727 -22.60 10.47 -9.33
N TRP A 728 -22.28 9.87 -8.18
CA TRP A 728 -20.95 9.94 -7.58
C TRP A 728 -19.88 9.25 -8.43
N ALA A 729 -20.19 8.07 -8.97
CA ALA A 729 -19.26 7.31 -9.81
C ALA A 729 -19.13 7.90 -11.21
N TYR A 730 -20.19 8.50 -11.75
CA TYR A 730 -20.20 9.03 -13.12
C TYR A 730 -19.05 10.02 -13.38
N GLY A 731 -18.79 10.95 -12.46
CA GLY A 731 -17.71 11.95 -12.60
C GLY A 731 -16.33 11.32 -12.80
N PHE A 732 -16.05 10.22 -12.11
CA PHE A 732 -14.73 9.58 -12.20
C PHE A 732 -14.50 8.78 -13.49
N TYR A 733 -15.56 8.27 -14.13
CA TYR A 733 -15.47 7.32 -15.24
C TYR A 733 -15.93 7.88 -16.61
N SER A 734 -16.36 9.15 -16.67
CA SER A 734 -16.94 9.75 -17.89
C SER A 734 -15.95 10.52 -18.79
N HIS A 735 -14.64 10.35 -18.59
CA HIS A 735 -13.59 11.02 -19.36
C HIS A 735 -12.57 10.07 -19.96
#